data_AF-A0A2H0PB72-F1
#
_entry.id   AF-A0A2H0PB72-F1
#
_cell.length_a   1.000
_cell.length_b   1.000
_cell.length_c   1.000
_cell.angle_alpha   90.00
_cell.angle_beta   90.00
_cell.angle_gamma   90.00
#
_symmetry.space_group_name_H-M   'P 1'
#
loop_
_entity.id
_entity.type
_entity.pdbx_description
1 polymer ?
#
loop_
_entity_poly.entity_id
_entity_poly.type
_entity_poly.pdbx_seq_one_letter_code
_entity_poly.pdbx_strand_id
1 'polypeptide(L)'
;MLYAPPVAEGLVVAKSVDEPVSVRLERGQDAEAIAALRERFASFNGLIESNFAALELIAQSSSKMTVKTARAVHGLVTAMAEAYAALGAGNETREADALGIKLEVARLGRQIETAVRGLSDSDLLPPAAAELVMPIDKRALHKYLNYLHQRALEAVGKSNVASPANLTVRLGSGVGEKRVSLVDLSENPLVKGDRVVSPGFKALLAAMSRSQDTPKGSLIMQDHQFWGHFKLGAHSAEIYASFLQPDEGGMIRVRYQEWGTGYDNQTRLYYVARLLHKAGFHVDQKNGFLTAVIDKDHASQTVDEMTDAFALVVQALHATVGVDFALPMLVQGAKTSEEVGRRIDGWVDTVMGEGTLPFYVHDDHGAMVEGWKQYRTQQRLRAILRGALNKNLSSLGLAEIPETEAIGQRTIDRFVNGPIEAAIARGQLRLGIDGNLARSAAYNPLASLAEAFGPGSVAGARMAEVVSSLDPSLFKYEPIGALGALTVERAQRRLDPDAWVTVYALRDPKSGQIGLARAEMSTLKPGERPLSVSPEALFAALKAQGHPVAEFKPADAPPGAGHFQKLLSAAAAERAFFGRAFQGMAASPGHGRTLLARVTYDKAKAAKGGFIFVSPYTTPDDLDAIRASKAVITTSGGLLSHAAITTREMGIPAAILSGVEWKDGAASLNSFDLGAPFRVGNLLARPAKPTPAFTLLENEVVRLDPATGIVETFPQG
;
A
#
# COMPACT_ATOMS: atom_id res chain seq x y z
N MET A 1 -43.81 31.36 -11.83
CA MET A 1 -42.35 31.54 -12.01
C MET A 1 -41.71 31.36 -10.65
N LEU A 2 -41.19 30.16 -10.39
CA LEU A 2 -40.71 29.68 -9.10
C LEU A 2 -39.22 29.35 -9.28
N TYR A 3 -38.34 29.98 -8.51
CA TYR A 3 -36.96 29.52 -8.32
C TYR A 3 -36.70 29.53 -6.81
N ALA A 4 -36.61 28.33 -6.24
CA ALA A 4 -36.35 28.09 -4.83
C ALA A 4 -34.83 28.12 -4.56
N PRO A 5 -34.38 28.57 -3.37
CA PRO A 5 -32.97 28.54 -2.98
C PRO A 5 -32.48 27.11 -2.69
N PRO A 6 -31.18 26.80 -2.86
CA PRO A 6 -30.62 25.50 -2.51
C PRO A 6 -30.61 25.33 -0.98
N VAL A 7 -31.14 24.20 -0.53
CA VAL A 7 -31.23 23.81 0.88
C VAL A 7 -29.85 23.41 1.38
N ALA A 8 -29.33 24.13 2.38
CA ALA A 8 -28.14 23.74 3.13
C ALA A 8 -28.55 22.85 4.30
N GLU A 9 -28.17 21.58 4.30
CA GLU A 9 -28.34 20.69 5.46
C GLU A 9 -27.14 20.86 6.39
N GLY A 10 -27.36 21.49 7.54
CA GLY A 10 -26.38 21.64 8.62
C GLY A 10 -26.67 20.65 9.74
N LEU A 11 -25.70 19.77 10.05
CA LEU A 11 -25.70 18.95 11.26
C LEU A 11 -24.74 19.56 12.28
N VAL A 12 -25.24 19.81 13.50
CA VAL A 12 -24.48 20.32 14.64
C VAL A 12 -24.46 19.26 15.73
N VAL A 13 -23.26 18.81 16.13
CA VAL A 13 -23.04 17.96 17.31
C VAL A 13 -21.83 18.50 18.09
N ALA A 14 -21.89 18.39 19.42
CA ALA A 14 -21.08 19.12 20.39
C ALA A 14 -19.60 18.67 20.53
N LYS A 15 -18.80 19.62 21.04
CA LYS A 15 -17.32 19.67 21.13
C LYS A 15 -16.65 18.51 21.89
N SER A 16 -15.77 17.79 21.20
CA SER A 16 -14.52 17.23 21.72
C SER A 16 -13.41 17.49 20.68
N VAL A 17 -12.15 17.20 21.01
CA VAL A 17 -10.91 17.70 20.37
C VAL A 17 -10.69 17.25 18.90
N ASP A 18 -11.66 16.58 18.27
CA ASP A 18 -11.76 16.40 16.83
C ASP A 18 -12.91 17.25 16.30
N GLU A 19 -12.63 18.46 15.78
CA GLU A 19 -13.64 19.16 14.98
C GLU A 19 -14.02 18.26 13.80
N PRO A 20 -15.32 17.94 13.59
CA PRO A 20 -15.74 17.21 12.41
C PRO A 20 -15.37 18.07 11.21
N VAL A 21 -14.43 17.57 10.42
CA VAL A 21 -13.88 18.35 9.33
C VAL A 21 -14.93 18.43 8.24
N SER A 22 -15.63 19.56 8.15
CA SER A 22 -16.71 19.70 7.17
C SER A 22 -16.12 19.65 5.77
N VAL A 23 -16.48 18.63 5.00
CA VAL A 23 -16.13 18.51 3.58
C VAL A 23 -17.24 19.12 2.75
N ARG A 24 -16.96 20.24 2.08
CA ARG A 24 -17.90 20.80 1.08
C ARG A 24 -17.37 20.57 -0.32
N LEU A 25 -18.27 20.12 -1.19
CA LEU A 25 -18.02 19.81 -2.60
C LEU A 25 -18.77 20.83 -3.45
N GLU A 26 -18.06 21.71 -4.14
CA GLU A 26 -18.65 22.67 -5.08
C GLU A 26 -18.35 22.20 -6.51
N ARG A 27 -19.40 21.79 -7.26
CA ARG A 27 -19.26 21.30 -8.64
C ARG A 27 -19.44 22.42 -9.67
N GLY A 28 -18.49 22.56 -10.60
CA GLY A 28 -18.35 23.77 -11.43
C GLY A 28 -18.69 23.65 -12.92
N GLN A 29 -19.13 22.49 -13.42
CA GLN A 29 -19.32 22.27 -14.86
C GLN A 29 -20.53 21.38 -15.17
N ASP A 30 -21.14 21.55 -16.35
CA ASP A 30 -22.22 20.69 -16.86
C ASP A 30 -21.69 19.34 -17.40
N ALA A 31 -22.60 18.43 -17.74
CA ALA A 31 -22.26 17.07 -18.16
C ALA A 31 -21.47 17.00 -19.47
N GLU A 32 -21.70 17.94 -20.39
CA GLU A 32 -21.03 17.99 -21.70
C GLU A 32 -19.57 18.44 -21.55
N ALA A 33 -19.32 19.44 -20.70
CA ALA A 33 -17.97 19.87 -20.35
C ALA A 33 -17.16 18.76 -19.66
N ILE A 34 -17.79 17.94 -18.80
CA ILE A 34 -17.14 16.79 -18.14
C ILE A 34 -16.82 15.70 -19.17
N ALA A 35 -17.71 15.40 -20.12
CA ALA A 35 -17.46 14.42 -21.17
C ALA A 35 -16.27 14.82 -22.06
N ALA A 36 -16.21 16.09 -22.49
CA ALA A 36 -15.08 16.61 -23.25
C ALA A 36 -13.76 16.57 -22.45
N LEU A 37 -13.84 16.79 -21.13
CA LEU A 37 -12.68 16.70 -20.24
C LEU A 37 -12.19 15.25 -20.09
N ARG A 38 -13.09 14.27 -20.03
CA ARG A 38 -12.74 12.83 -20.02
C ARG A 38 -12.03 12.41 -21.30
N GLU A 39 -12.49 12.85 -22.47
CA GLU A 39 -11.85 12.54 -23.75
C GLU A 39 -10.43 13.11 -23.84
N ARG A 40 -10.27 14.37 -23.41
CA ARG A 40 -8.94 15.00 -23.28
C ARG A 40 -8.07 14.24 -22.29
N PHE A 41 -8.61 13.86 -21.14
CA PHE A 41 -7.86 13.12 -20.13
C PHE A 41 -7.47 11.71 -20.59
N ALA A 42 -8.33 11.00 -21.33
CA ALA A 42 -7.99 9.70 -21.91
C ALA A 42 -6.77 9.81 -22.85
N SER A 43 -6.71 10.87 -23.64
CA SER A 43 -5.54 11.18 -24.47
C SER A 43 -4.29 11.47 -23.61
N PHE A 44 -4.43 12.23 -22.53
CA PHE A 44 -3.33 12.45 -21.57
C PHE A 44 -2.87 11.17 -20.90
N ASN A 45 -3.79 10.32 -20.42
CA ASN A 45 -3.46 9.09 -19.73
C ASN A 45 -2.72 8.12 -20.66
N GLY A 46 -3.18 7.94 -21.91
CA GLY A 46 -2.46 7.13 -22.89
C GLY A 46 -1.04 7.63 -23.20
N LEU A 47 -0.83 8.96 -23.19
CA LEU A 47 0.49 9.57 -23.30
C LEU A 47 1.38 9.22 -22.10
N ILE A 48 0.85 9.34 -20.88
CA ILE A 48 1.58 9.04 -19.65
C ILE A 48 1.94 7.56 -19.55
N GLU A 49 1.02 6.65 -19.90
CA GLU A 49 1.27 5.21 -19.95
C GLU A 49 2.40 4.88 -20.94
N SER A 50 2.34 5.45 -22.15
CA SER A 50 3.38 5.29 -23.17
C SER A 50 4.73 5.85 -22.68
N ASN A 51 4.71 6.96 -21.95
CA ASN A 51 5.91 7.55 -21.36
C ASN A 51 6.58 6.59 -20.37
N PHE A 52 5.80 6.01 -19.46
CA PHE A 52 6.30 5.05 -18.48
C PHE A 52 6.89 3.81 -19.13
N ALA A 53 6.17 3.20 -20.08
CA ALA A 53 6.66 2.03 -20.79
C ALA A 53 7.99 2.31 -21.53
N ALA A 54 8.15 3.50 -22.10
CA ALA A 54 9.36 3.86 -22.81
C ALA A 54 10.56 4.07 -21.85
N LEU A 55 10.33 4.76 -20.73
CA LEU A 55 11.35 4.95 -19.69
C LEU A 55 11.81 3.61 -19.10
N GLU A 56 10.87 2.70 -18.84
CA GLU A 56 11.16 1.37 -18.32
C GLU A 56 12.02 0.56 -19.30
N LEU A 57 11.65 0.54 -20.59
CA LEU A 57 12.44 -0.12 -21.62
C LEU A 57 13.85 0.48 -21.75
N ILE A 58 13.99 1.81 -21.69
CA ILE A 58 15.29 2.49 -21.70
C ILE A 58 16.11 2.10 -20.46
N ALA A 59 15.51 2.11 -19.27
CA ALA A 59 16.17 1.82 -18.00
C ALA A 59 16.66 0.36 -17.92
N GLN A 60 15.82 -0.60 -18.31
CA GLN A 60 16.16 -2.02 -18.36
C GLN A 60 17.26 -2.31 -19.40
N SER A 61 17.34 -1.49 -20.45
CA SER A 61 18.22 -1.71 -21.59
C SER A 61 19.58 -1.03 -21.50
N SER A 62 19.87 -0.26 -20.45
CA SER A 62 21.08 0.56 -20.22
C SER A 62 22.23 0.41 -21.24
N SER A 63 22.96 -0.71 -21.21
CA SER A 63 24.10 -1.04 -22.09
C SER A 63 23.84 -2.20 -23.07
N LYS A 64 22.64 -2.78 -23.06
CA LYS A 64 22.25 -3.97 -23.85
C LYS A 64 20.99 -3.75 -24.68
N MET A 65 20.69 -2.51 -25.07
CA MET A 65 19.51 -2.22 -25.89
C MET A 65 19.57 -3.01 -27.19
N THR A 66 18.50 -3.72 -27.52
CA THR A 66 18.37 -4.45 -28.78
C THR A 66 17.67 -3.62 -29.84
N VAL A 67 17.76 -4.02 -31.10
CA VAL A 67 17.00 -3.42 -32.21
C VAL A 67 15.49 -3.45 -31.90
N LYS A 68 14.98 -4.57 -31.37
CA LYS A 68 13.57 -4.70 -30.95
C LYS A 68 13.19 -3.65 -29.91
N THR A 69 14.02 -3.47 -28.88
CA THR A 69 13.73 -2.51 -27.82
C THR A 69 13.78 -1.07 -28.33
N ALA A 70 14.72 -0.73 -29.21
CA ALA A 70 14.80 0.60 -29.83
C ALA A 70 13.55 0.94 -30.67
N ARG A 71 13.05 -0.04 -31.44
CA ARG A 71 11.79 0.09 -32.19
C ARG A 71 10.58 0.26 -31.28
N ALA A 72 10.53 -0.50 -30.17
CA ALA A 72 9.48 -0.36 -29.18
C ALA A 72 9.46 1.04 -28.54
N VAL A 73 10.63 1.57 -28.17
CA VAL A 73 10.76 2.95 -27.66
C VAL A 73 10.32 3.97 -28.71
N HIS A 74 10.71 3.80 -29.99
CA HIS A 74 10.24 4.68 -31.07
C HIS A 74 8.72 4.64 -31.23
N GLY A 75 8.11 3.46 -31.19
CA GLY A 75 6.66 3.29 -31.24
C GLY A 75 5.95 4.00 -30.09
N LEU A 76 6.46 3.86 -28.87
CA LEU A 76 5.89 4.52 -27.68
C LEU A 76 6.00 6.05 -27.76
N VAL A 77 7.14 6.59 -28.18
CA VAL A 77 7.32 8.04 -28.35
C VAL A 77 6.45 8.58 -29.51
N THR A 78 6.21 7.76 -30.53
CA THR A 78 5.27 8.09 -31.63
C THR A 78 3.83 8.17 -31.11
N ALA A 79 3.39 7.18 -30.34
CA ALA A 79 2.07 7.17 -29.70
C ALA A 79 1.89 8.39 -28.77
N MET A 80 2.94 8.77 -28.02
CA MET A 80 2.93 9.99 -27.21
C MET A 80 2.77 11.25 -28.05
N ALA A 81 3.44 11.36 -29.19
CA ALA A 81 3.31 12.51 -30.08
C ALA A 81 1.89 12.59 -30.70
N GLU A 82 1.26 11.44 -30.97
CA GLU A 82 -0.13 11.35 -31.41
C GLU A 82 -1.12 11.79 -30.33
N ALA A 83 -0.96 11.27 -29.12
CA ALA A 83 -1.77 11.65 -27.97
C ALA A 83 -1.61 13.14 -27.63
N TYR A 84 -0.40 13.68 -27.73
CA TYR A 84 -0.16 15.12 -27.53
C TYR A 84 -0.85 15.99 -28.58
N ALA A 85 -0.87 15.54 -29.84
CA ALA A 85 -1.63 16.24 -30.88
C ALA A 85 -3.13 16.24 -30.59
N ALA A 86 -3.69 15.14 -30.09
CA ALA A 86 -5.08 15.07 -29.66
C ALA A 86 -5.38 16.03 -28.48
N LEU A 87 -4.45 16.15 -27.52
CA LEU A 87 -4.54 17.14 -26.43
C LEU A 87 -4.49 18.60 -26.92
N GLY A 88 -3.82 18.84 -28.06
CA GLY A 88 -3.66 20.15 -28.67
C GLY A 88 -4.83 20.59 -29.56
N ALA A 89 -5.78 19.70 -29.87
CA ALA A 89 -6.85 19.95 -30.83
C ALA A 89 -7.67 21.21 -30.47
N GLY A 90 -7.79 22.13 -31.43
CA GLY A 90 -8.43 23.43 -31.26
C GLY A 90 -7.52 24.54 -30.71
N ASN A 91 -6.20 24.31 -30.62
CA ASN A 91 -5.20 25.33 -30.26
C ASN A 91 -4.07 25.36 -31.30
N GLU A 92 -4.10 26.36 -32.18
CA GLU A 92 -3.16 26.48 -33.33
C GLU A 92 -1.68 26.36 -32.94
N THR A 93 -1.28 26.98 -31.82
CA THR A 93 0.10 26.93 -31.34
C THR A 93 0.51 25.52 -30.90
N ARG A 94 -0.38 24.80 -30.19
CA ARG A 94 -0.12 23.42 -29.75
C ARG A 94 -0.18 22.44 -30.91
N GLU A 95 -1.08 22.65 -31.86
CA GLU A 95 -1.16 21.84 -33.09
C GLU A 95 0.13 21.96 -33.91
N ALA A 96 0.68 23.17 -34.04
CA ALA A 96 1.95 23.40 -34.71
C ALA A 96 3.14 22.74 -33.97
N ASP A 97 3.20 22.85 -32.63
CA ASP A 97 4.23 22.19 -31.82
C ASP A 97 4.14 20.66 -31.95
N ALA A 98 2.93 20.10 -31.82
CA ALA A 98 2.68 18.67 -31.95
C ALA A 98 3.06 18.13 -33.34
N LEU A 99 2.75 18.88 -34.41
CA LEU A 99 3.17 18.52 -35.76
C LEU A 99 4.70 18.51 -35.90
N GLY A 100 5.38 19.53 -35.36
CA GLY A 100 6.84 19.61 -35.35
C GLY A 100 7.47 18.40 -34.66
N ILE A 101 6.94 18.01 -33.50
CA ILE A 101 7.42 16.84 -32.75
C ILE A 101 7.18 15.54 -33.53
N LYS A 102 5.99 15.35 -34.11
CA LYS A 102 5.67 14.17 -34.93
C LYS A 102 6.66 13.99 -36.07
N LEU A 103 6.98 15.07 -36.78
CA LEU A 103 7.94 15.06 -37.88
C LEU A 103 9.35 14.67 -37.41
N GLU A 104 9.76 15.17 -36.24
CA GLU A 104 11.07 14.84 -35.65
C GLU A 104 11.17 13.41 -35.14
N VAL A 105 10.16 12.92 -34.43
CA VAL A 105 10.10 11.53 -33.97
C VAL A 105 10.10 10.58 -35.16
N ALA A 106 9.35 10.88 -36.23
CA ALA A 106 9.37 10.11 -37.46
C ALA A 106 10.73 10.15 -38.17
N ARG A 107 11.43 11.29 -38.13
CA ARG A 107 12.79 11.43 -38.66
C ARG A 107 13.79 10.56 -37.90
N LEU A 108 13.76 10.59 -36.57
CA LEU A 108 14.61 9.76 -35.72
C LEU A 108 14.37 8.27 -35.98
N GLY A 109 13.10 7.84 -36.08
CA GLY A 109 12.74 6.48 -36.46
C GLY A 109 13.40 6.04 -37.77
N ARG A 110 13.33 6.85 -38.83
CA ARG A 110 14.00 6.55 -40.10
C ARG A 110 15.52 6.45 -39.98
N GLN A 111 16.14 7.28 -39.14
CA GLN A 111 17.59 7.23 -38.90
C GLN A 111 17.98 5.96 -38.13
N ILE A 112 17.19 5.54 -37.14
CA ILE A 112 17.35 4.28 -36.42
C ILE A 112 17.26 3.11 -37.41
N GLU A 113 16.21 3.05 -38.23
CA GLU A 113 16.03 1.98 -39.23
C GLU A 113 17.18 1.91 -40.25
N THR A 114 17.74 3.07 -40.61
CA THR A 114 18.91 3.12 -41.50
C THR A 114 20.15 2.56 -40.79
N ALA A 115 20.35 2.90 -39.52
CA ALA A 115 21.51 2.50 -38.73
C ALA A 115 21.49 1.02 -38.30
N VAL A 116 20.31 0.40 -38.23
CA VAL A 116 20.14 -1.03 -37.90
C VAL A 116 19.89 -1.92 -39.13
N ARG A 117 20.01 -1.37 -40.34
CA ARG A 117 19.78 -2.13 -41.58
C ARG A 117 20.69 -3.36 -41.64
N GLY A 118 20.08 -4.53 -41.79
CA GLY A 118 20.79 -5.81 -41.85
C GLY A 118 21.00 -6.49 -40.50
N LEU A 119 20.52 -5.90 -39.40
CA LEU A 119 20.49 -6.51 -38.07
C LEU A 119 19.13 -7.17 -37.80
N SER A 120 19.13 -8.22 -36.98
CA SER A 120 17.95 -8.87 -36.44
C SER A 120 17.41 -8.14 -35.20
N ASP A 121 16.17 -8.44 -34.83
CA ASP A 121 15.50 -7.84 -33.66
C ASP A 121 16.24 -8.10 -32.33
N SER A 122 16.92 -9.23 -32.21
CA SER A 122 17.68 -9.61 -31.02
C SER A 122 19.08 -9.01 -30.95
N ASP A 123 19.58 -8.41 -32.03
CA ASP A 123 20.93 -7.85 -32.05
C ASP A 123 21.04 -6.60 -31.20
N LEU A 124 22.22 -6.40 -30.62
CA LEU A 124 22.55 -5.19 -29.86
C LEU A 124 22.55 -3.97 -30.79
N LEU A 125 22.06 -2.87 -30.25
CA LEU A 125 21.95 -1.60 -30.95
C LEU A 125 23.36 -1.00 -31.18
N PRO A 126 23.75 -0.68 -32.42
CA PRO A 126 25.03 -0.04 -32.70
C PRO A 126 25.16 1.32 -31.97
N PRO A 127 26.37 1.77 -31.57
CA PRO A 127 26.55 3.03 -30.86
C PRO A 127 25.92 4.25 -31.55
N ALA A 128 26.00 4.32 -32.88
CA ALA A 128 25.39 5.40 -33.66
C ALA A 128 23.85 5.40 -33.59
N ALA A 129 23.23 4.24 -33.50
CA ALA A 129 21.78 4.11 -33.30
C ALA A 129 21.39 4.38 -31.84
N ALA A 130 22.23 3.98 -30.88
CA ALA A 130 22.01 4.27 -29.46
C ALA A 130 21.98 5.77 -29.15
N GLU A 131 22.81 6.58 -29.81
CA GLU A 131 22.80 8.04 -29.70
C GLU A 131 21.50 8.70 -30.20
N LEU A 132 20.70 8.01 -31.02
CA LEU A 132 19.39 8.48 -31.49
C LEU A 132 18.25 8.15 -30.52
N VAL A 133 18.51 7.28 -29.54
CA VAL A 133 17.49 6.81 -28.59
C VAL A 133 17.76 7.32 -27.18
N MET A 134 18.98 7.09 -26.66
CA MET A 134 19.29 7.15 -25.22
C MET A 134 19.52 8.55 -24.62
N PRO A 135 20.21 9.50 -25.29
CA PRO A 135 20.57 10.78 -24.66
C PRO A 135 19.36 11.66 -24.34
N ILE A 136 19.37 12.31 -23.18
CA ILE A 136 18.29 13.22 -22.72
C ILE A 136 18.48 14.64 -23.30
N ASP A 137 19.72 15.06 -23.51
CA ASP A 137 20.13 16.43 -23.85
C ASP A 137 20.34 16.62 -25.37
N LYS A 138 20.53 15.54 -26.13
CA LYS A 138 20.70 15.56 -27.59
C LYS A 138 19.39 15.31 -28.33
N ARG A 139 19.41 15.48 -29.66
CA ARG A 139 18.26 15.18 -30.53
C ARG A 139 18.08 13.66 -30.65
N ALA A 140 17.41 13.09 -29.67
CA ALA A 140 17.16 11.67 -29.50
C ALA A 140 15.75 11.41 -28.98
N LEU A 141 15.25 10.18 -29.09
CA LEU A 141 13.90 9.82 -28.63
C LEU A 141 13.67 10.15 -27.15
N HIS A 142 14.65 9.91 -26.27
CA HIS A 142 14.54 10.21 -24.84
C HIS A 142 14.38 11.72 -24.53
N LYS A 143 14.94 12.61 -25.36
CA LYS A 143 14.66 14.05 -25.25
C LYS A 143 13.19 14.37 -25.54
N TYR A 144 12.65 13.83 -26.64
CA TYR A 144 11.26 14.07 -27.03
C TYR A 144 10.26 13.39 -26.09
N LEU A 145 10.62 12.25 -25.52
CA LEU A 145 9.92 11.58 -24.43
C LEU A 145 9.69 12.55 -23.25
N ASN A 146 10.77 13.15 -22.74
CA ASN A 146 10.71 14.13 -21.64
C ASN A 146 9.97 15.40 -22.04
N TYR A 147 10.17 15.90 -23.26
CA TYR A 147 9.50 17.10 -23.75
C TYR A 147 7.98 16.91 -23.85
N LEU A 148 7.52 15.81 -24.48
CA LEU A 148 6.11 15.47 -24.64
C LEU A 148 5.43 15.29 -23.29
N HIS A 149 6.10 14.63 -22.34
CA HIS A 149 5.62 14.49 -20.97
C HIS A 149 5.37 15.84 -20.29
N GLN A 150 6.34 16.76 -20.34
CA GLN A 150 6.20 18.10 -19.76
C GLN A 150 5.09 18.92 -20.44
N ARG A 151 5.03 18.88 -21.78
CA ARG A 151 4.02 19.62 -22.54
C ARG A 151 2.61 19.07 -22.35
N ALA A 152 2.45 17.77 -22.23
CA ALA A 152 1.16 17.14 -21.93
C ALA A 152 0.65 17.59 -20.55
N LEU A 153 1.54 17.66 -19.56
CA LEU A 153 1.23 18.22 -18.25
C LEU A 153 0.83 19.69 -18.33
N GLU A 154 1.54 20.53 -19.08
CA GLU A 154 1.13 21.93 -19.32
C GLU A 154 -0.21 22.04 -20.07
N ALA A 155 -0.52 21.07 -20.94
CA ALA A 155 -1.76 21.04 -21.69
C ALA A 155 -2.98 20.82 -20.79
N VAL A 156 -2.81 20.00 -19.76
CA VAL A 156 -3.83 19.66 -18.76
C VAL A 156 -3.77 20.59 -17.52
N GLY A 157 -2.62 21.20 -17.24
CA GLY A 157 -2.27 21.76 -15.92
C GLY A 157 -1.81 23.22 -15.86
N LYS A 158 -2.33 24.14 -16.70
CA LYS A 158 -2.09 25.59 -16.47
C LYS A 158 -2.76 26.06 -15.17
N SER A 159 -2.05 25.92 -14.05
CA SER A 159 -2.32 26.59 -12.78
C SER A 159 -1.84 28.04 -12.84
N ASN A 160 -2.75 28.96 -13.19
CA ASN A 160 -2.82 30.35 -12.71
C ASN A 160 -3.96 31.16 -13.36
N VAL A 161 -4.72 30.58 -14.29
CA VAL A 161 -6.03 31.10 -14.72
C VAL A 161 -6.95 29.90 -14.95
N ALA A 162 -8.17 29.97 -14.41
CA ALA A 162 -9.31 29.07 -14.61
C ALA A 162 -9.15 27.99 -15.70
N SER A 163 -8.79 26.77 -15.29
CA SER A 163 -9.00 25.54 -16.06
C SER A 163 -9.42 24.42 -15.08
N PRO A 164 -10.12 23.39 -15.55
CA PRO A 164 -11.51 23.07 -15.27
C PRO A 164 -11.66 22.23 -13.99
N ALA A 165 -11.17 22.72 -12.84
CA ALA A 165 -11.52 22.10 -11.57
C ALA A 165 -13.05 22.11 -11.45
N ASN A 166 -13.65 20.95 -11.68
CA ASN A 166 -15.08 20.75 -11.59
C ASN A 166 -15.48 20.33 -10.18
N LEU A 167 -14.53 20.27 -9.24
CA LEU A 167 -14.74 20.02 -7.82
C LEU A 167 -13.80 20.89 -6.98
N THR A 168 -14.37 21.72 -6.11
CA THR A 168 -13.62 22.33 -5.00
C THR A 168 -13.94 21.59 -3.71
N VAL A 169 -12.89 21.16 -3.01
CA VAL A 169 -12.96 20.46 -1.74
C VAL A 169 -12.52 21.41 -0.65
N ARG A 170 -13.40 21.69 0.30
CA ARG A 170 -13.13 22.55 1.45
C ARG A 170 -13.11 21.69 2.70
N LEU A 171 -12.12 21.89 3.55
CA LEU A 171 -11.86 21.09 4.73
C LEU A 171 -11.72 22.04 5.94
N GLY A 172 -12.67 21.96 6.88
CA GLY A 172 -12.76 22.87 8.04
C GLY A 172 -13.60 24.10 7.77
N SER A 173 -13.52 25.12 8.64
CA SER A 173 -14.27 26.37 8.52
C SER A 173 -13.50 27.59 9.05
N GLY A 174 -13.89 28.79 8.63
CA GLY A 174 -13.28 30.05 9.11
C GLY A 174 -11.85 30.29 8.61
N VAL A 175 -11.02 30.91 9.45
CA VAL A 175 -9.64 31.35 9.11
C VAL A 175 -8.69 30.18 8.85
N GLY A 176 -9.01 28.97 9.33
CA GLY A 176 -8.23 27.74 9.13
C GLY A 176 -8.76 26.81 8.03
N GLU A 177 -9.74 27.25 7.23
CA GLU A 177 -10.31 26.44 6.15
C GLU A 177 -9.26 26.12 5.08
N LYS A 178 -9.08 24.83 4.82
CA LYS A 178 -8.21 24.31 3.77
C LYS A 178 -9.01 24.13 2.48
N ARG A 179 -8.43 24.47 1.34
CA ARG A 179 -9.08 24.32 0.03
C ARG A 179 -8.18 23.62 -0.97
N VAL A 180 -8.72 22.64 -1.68
CA VAL A 180 -8.06 22.07 -2.86
C VAL A 180 -9.02 22.01 -4.03
N SER A 181 -8.49 22.27 -5.23
CA SER A 181 -9.20 22.14 -6.49
C SER A 181 -8.84 20.80 -7.12
N LEU A 182 -9.86 20.03 -7.49
CA LEU A 182 -9.74 18.69 -8.08
C LEU A 182 -10.50 18.66 -9.41
N VAL A 183 -9.92 17.95 -10.38
CA VAL A 183 -10.65 17.51 -11.57
C VAL A 183 -11.19 16.09 -11.29
N ASP A 184 -12.48 15.98 -11.03
CA ASP A 184 -13.20 14.73 -10.81
C ASP A 184 -13.80 14.22 -12.12
N LEU A 185 -13.21 13.17 -12.68
CA LEU A 185 -13.66 12.49 -13.89
C LEU A 185 -14.44 11.20 -13.59
N SER A 186 -14.59 10.85 -12.31
CA SER A 186 -15.12 9.58 -11.85
C SER A 186 -16.55 9.33 -12.36
N GLU A 187 -16.85 8.08 -12.70
CA GLU A 187 -18.21 7.62 -12.95
C GLU A 187 -18.89 7.17 -11.65
N ASN A 188 -18.08 6.60 -10.76
CA ASN A 188 -18.51 6.26 -9.41
C ASN A 188 -18.45 7.49 -8.50
N PRO A 189 -19.45 7.66 -7.61
CA PRO A 189 -19.49 8.81 -6.72
C PRO A 189 -18.31 8.78 -5.74
N LEU A 190 -17.66 9.92 -5.52
CA LEU A 190 -16.64 10.05 -4.46
C LEU A 190 -17.24 9.98 -3.05
N VAL A 191 -18.49 10.44 -2.91
CA VAL A 191 -19.27 10.50 -1.67
C VAL A 191 -20.68 9.97 -1.94
N LYS A 192 -21.19 9.11 -1.06
CA LYS A 192 -22.55 8.56 -1.11
C LYS A 192 -23.25 8.86 0.22
N GLY A 193 -24.29 9.71 0.18
CA GLY A 193 -24.90 10.23 1.40
C GLY A 193 -23.91 11.09 2.19
N ASP A 194 -23.69 10.76 3.45
CA ASP A 194 -22.73 11.40 4.37
C ASP A 194 -21.35 10.71 4.39
N ARG A 195 -21.13 9.70 3.53
CA ARG A 195 -19.92 8.86 3.55
C ARG A 195 -19.04 9.08 2.35
N VAL A 196 -17.75 9.25 2.60
CA VAL A 196 -16.72 9.14 1.55
C VAL A 196 -16.59 7.67 1.17
N VAL A 197 -16.76 7.34 -0.12
CA VAL A 197 -16.71 5.95 -0.61
C VAL A 197 -15.54 5.69 -1.55
N SER A 198 -14.97 6.72 -2.21
CA SER A 198 -13.75 6.57 -3.01
C SER A 198 -12.51 6.50 -2.09
N PRO A 199 -11.72 5.40 -2.12
CA PRO A 199 -10.51 5.29 -1.32
C PRO A 199 -9.46 6.37 -1.65
N GLY A 200 -9.30 6.70 -2.93
CA GLY A 200 -8.40 7.78 -3.35
C GLY A 200 -8.84 9.13 -2.81
N PHE A 201 -10.15 9.38 -2.74
CA PHE A 201 -10.66 10.60 -2.14
C PHE A 201 -10.46 10.63 -0.62
N LYS A 202 -10.62 9.48 0.08
CA LYS A 202 -10.24 9.35 1.49
C LYS A 202 -8.75 9.67 1.71
N ALA A 203 -7.88 9.16 0.84
CA ALA A 203 -6.44 9.38 0.92
C ALA A 203 -6.09 10.87 0.76
N LEU A 204 -6.73 11.57 -0.17
CA LEU A 204 -6.57 13.02 -0.35
C LEU A 204 -7.05 13.80 0.88
N LEU A 205 -8.22 13.47 1.43
CA LEU A 205 -8.74 14.13 2.64
C LEU A 205 -7.82 13.90 3.84
N ALA A 206 -7.26 12.70 3.99
CA ALA A 206 -6.24 12.41 5.01
C ALA A 206 -4.95 13.21 4.78
N ALA A 207 -4.52 13.37 3.53
CA ALA A 207 -3.38 14.24 3.18
C ALA A 207 -3.66 15.72 3.50
N MET A 208 -4.91 16.18 3.40
CA MET A 208 -5.26 17.54 3.76
C MET A 208 -5.40 17.72 5.28
N SER A 209 -5.90 16.72 6.01
CA SER A 209 -6.16 16.84 7.44
C SER A 209 -4.87 16.96 8.27
N ARG A 210 -3.82 16.18 7.96
CA ARG A 210 -2.57 16.18 8.76
C ARG A 210 -1.59 17.31 8.39
N SER A 211 -1.83 18.06 7.32
CA SER A 211 -0.95 19.15 6.87
C SER A 211 -1.39 20.50 7.42
N GLN A 212 -0.50 21.48 7.54
CA GLN A 212 -0.90 22.87 7.79
C GLN A 212 -1.36 23.59 6.51
N ASP A 213 -0.95 23.11 5.34
CA ASP A 213 -1.27 23.68 4.03
C ASP A 213 -1.91 22.60 3.12
N THR A 214 -2.53 23.02 2.02
CA THR A 214 -3.15 22.10 1.05
C THR A 214 -2.22 21.77 -0.11
N PRO A 215 -2.26 20.54 -0.64
CA PRO A 215 -1.47 20.19 -1.81
C PRO A 215 -1.79 21.10 -2.99
N LYS A 216 -0.75 21.74 -3.55
CA LYS A 216 -0.88 22.65 -4.70
C LYS A 216 -0.40 21.93 -5.96
N GLY A 217 -1.17 22.02 -7.03
CA GLY A 217 -0.83 21.35 -8.27
C GLY A 217 -2.05 21.01 -9.12
N SER A 218 -1.82 20.23 -10.17
CA SER A 218 -2.90 19.63 -10.96
C SER A 218 -3.25 18.29 -10.34
N LEU A 219 -4.45 18.18 -9.76
CA LEU A 219 -4.95 16.97 -9.13
C LEU A 219 -6.14 16.46 -9.92
N ILE A 220 -6.10 15.18 -10.27
CA ILE A 220 -7.11 14.53 -11.12
C ILE A 220 -7.50 13.21 -10.45
N MET A 221 -8.80 12.96 -10.36
CA MET A 221 -9.38 11.72 -9.85
C MET A 221 -10.24 11.08 -10.92
N GLN A 222 -10.08 9.78 -11.12
CA GLN A 222 -10.96 8.97 -11.97
C GLN A 222 -11.22 7.64 -11.28
N ASP A 223 -12.37 7.55 -10.61
CA ASP A 223 -12.82 6.35 -9.87
C ASP A 223 -11.83 5.91 -8.78
N HIS A 224 -10.97 4.96 -9.09
CA HIS A 224 -9.95 4.37 -8.23
C HIS A 224 -8.54 4.91 -8.53
N GLN A 225 -8.39 5.72 -9.58
CA GLN A 225 -7.11 6.26 -10.01
C GLN A 225 -6.99 7.73 -9.62
N PHE A 226 -5.78 8.13 -9.25
CA PHE A 226 -5.41 9.49 -8.91
C PHE A 226 -4.12 9.89 -9.60
N TRP A 227 -4.07 11.10 -10.14
CA TRP A 227 -2.87 11.73 -10.67
C TRP A 227 -2.68 13.08 -9.98
N GLY A 228 -1.49 13.28 -9.43
CA GLY A 228 -1.07 14.54 -8.84
C GLY A 228 0.21 15.02 -9.48
N HIS A 229 0.20 16.23 -10.04
CA HIS A 229 1.40 16.93 -10.45
C HIS A 229 1.64 18.13 -9.54
N PHE A 230 2.68 18.05 -8.72
CA PHE A 230 3.03 19.05 -7.71
C PHE A 230 4.21 19.87 -8.23
N LYS A 231 3.99 21.18 -8.37
CA LYS A 231 5.05 22.14 -8.74
C LYS A 231 5.76 22.59 -7.47
N LEU A 232 7.04 22.25 -7.36
CA LEU A 232 7.86 22.43 -6.16
C LEU A 232 8.94 23.48 -6.43
N GLY A 233 8.53 24.71 -6.72
CA GLY A 233 9.45 25.77 -7.17
C GLY A 233 10.02 25.49 -8.56
N ALA A 234 11.34 25.27 -8.65
CA ALA A 234 12.05 24.89 -9.87
C ALA A 234 11.99 23.37 -10.18
N HIS A 235 11.42 22.58 -9.26
CA HIS A 235 11.33 21.13 -9.35
C HIS A 235 9.88 20.67 -9.48
N SER A 236 9.69 19.39 -9.82
CA SER A 236 8.36 18.80 -9.91
C SER A 236 8.35 17.39 -9.36
N ALA A 237 7.24 17.05 -8.69
CA ALA A 237 6.94 15.69 -8.30
C ALA A 237 5.61 15.27 -8.94
N GLU A 238 5.56 14.01 -9.37
CA GLU A 238 4.38 13.38 -9.91
C GLU A 238 4.03 12.18 -9.07
N ILE A 239 2.74 12.03 -8.78
CA ILE A 239 2.18 10.86 -8.13
C ILE A 239 1.10 10.30 -9.02
N TYR A 240 1.19 9.01 -9.27
CA TYR A 240 0.09 8.20 -9.77
C TYR A 240 -0.29 7.19 -8.69
N ALA A 241 -1.57 7.03 -8.42
CA ALA A 241 -2.07 6.00 -7.52
C ALA A 241 -3.26 5.28 -8.14
N SER A 242 -3.28 3.95 -8.04
CA SER A 242 -4.41 3.09 -8.28
C SER A 242 -4.80 2.47 -6.94
N PHE A 243 -5.99 2.81 -6.44
CA PHE A 243 -6.52 2.35 -5.16
C PHE A 243 -7.36 1.07 -5.30
N LEU A 244 -6.99 0.20 -6.24
CA LEU A 244 -7.43 -1.20 -6.26
C LEU A 244 -6.66 -2.01 -5.22
N GLN A 245 -7.03 -3.27 -5.02
CA GLN A 245 -6.17 -4.16 -4.25
C GLN A 245 -4.83 -4.37 -4.96
N PRO A 246 -3.72 -4.58 -4.22
CA PRO A 246 -2.43 -4.81 -4.85
C PRO A 246 -2.46 -5.94 -5.90
N ASP A 247 -3.14 -7.06 -5.60
CA ASP A 247 -3.27 -8.19 -6.52
C ASP A 247 -4.10 -7.87 -7.79
N GLU A 248 -4.91 -6.81 -7.76
CA GLU A 248 -5.74 -6.32 -8.87
C GLU A 248 -5.09 -5.13 -9.62
N GLY A 249 -3.82 -4.82 -9.34
CA GLY A 249 -3.12 -3.67 -9.93
C GLY A 249 -3.17 -2.39 -9.10
N GLY A 250 -3.50 -2.51 -7.81
CA GLY A 250 -3.33 -1.45 -6.83
C GLY A 250 -1.87 -1.08 -6.64
N MET A 251 -1.55 0.21 -6.74
CA MET A 251 -0.18 0.70 -6.63
C MET A 251 -0.11 2.21 -6.38
N ILE A 252 1.00 2.68 -5.85
CA ILE A 252 1.37 4.11 -5.87
C ILE A 252 2.75 4.23 -6.50
N ARG A 253 2.87 5.11 -7.47
CA ARG A 253 4.12 5.45 -8.14
C ARG A 253 4.41 6.93 -7.95
N VAL A 254 5.62 7.23 -7.50
CA VAL A 254 6.14 8.58 -7.34
C VAL A 254 7.28 8.78 -8.32
N ARG A 255 7.28 9.92 -9.00
CA ARG A 255 8.41 10.40 -9.76
C ARG A 255 8.84 11.74 -9.21
N TYR A 256 10.13 11.88 -8.97
CA TYR A 256 10.74 13.12 -8.53
C TYR A 256 11.88 13.48 -9.48
N GLN A 257 11.86 14.72 -9.97
CA GLN A 257 12.88 15.23 -10.88
C GLN A 257 13.64 16.39 -10.23
N GLU A 258 14.93 16.17 -10.05
CA GLU A 258 15.87 17.17 -9.53
C GLU A 258 16.66 17.78 -10.70
N TRP A 259 16.67 19.11 -10.82
CA TRP A 259 17.34 19.81 -11.92
C TRP A 259 18.70 20.32 -11.46
N GLY A 260 19.76 19.60 -11.84
CA GLY A 260 21.15 19.94 -11.52
C GLY A 260 21.89 18.83 -10.78
N THR A 261 23.20 18.94 -10.72
CA THR A 261 24.09 17.94 -10.09
C THR A 261 24.85 18.50 -8.88
N GLY A 262 24.47 19.70 -8.42
CA GLY A 262 25.10 20.38 -7.31
C GLY A 262 24.89 19.67 -5.98
N TYR A 263 25.64 20.09 -4.96
CA TYR A 263 25.59 19.49 -3.63
C TYR A 263 24.18 19.57 -2.99
N ASP A 264 23.50 20.71 -3.13
CA ASP A 264 22.14 20.89 -2.60
C ASP A 264 21.12 20.01 -3.32
N ASN A 265 21.27 19.85 -4.66
CA ASN A 265 20.45 18.93 -5.46
C ASN A 265 20.59 17.47 -4.95
N GLN A 266 21.83 17.02 -4.73
CA GLN A 266 22.09 15.66 -4.23
C GLN A 266 21.54 15.46 -2.81
N THR A 267 21.60 16.50 -1.98
CA THR A 267 21.07 16.49 -0.60
C THR A 267 19.56 16.33 -0.60
N ARG A 268 18.84 17.06 -1.47
CA ARG A 268 17.38 16.91 -1.64
C ARG A 268 17.00 15.55 -2.19
N LEU A 269 17.71 15.09 -3.21
CA LEU A 269 17.47 13.77 -3.81
C LEU A 269 17.65 12.66 -2.76
N TYR A 270 18.68 12.76 -1.91
CA TYR A 270 18.87 11.86 -0.77
C TYR A 270 17.72 11.97 0.25
N TYR A 271 17.28 13.18 0.62
CA TYR A 271 16.12 13.36 1.51
C TYR A 271 14.85 12.68 0.98
N VAL A 272 14.49 12.93 -0.28
CA VAL A 272 13.28 12.35 -0.91
C VAL A 272 13.40 10.83 -1.01
N ALA A 273 14.57 10.30 -1.39
CA ALA A 273 14.82 8.86 -1.43
C ALA A 273 14.64 8.20 -0.06
N ARG A 274 15.21 8.79 0.99
CA ARG A 274 15.12 8.26 2.36
C ARG A 274 13.71 8.30 2.90
N LEU A 275 12.98 9.39 2.64
CA LEU A 275 11.58 9.54 2.99
C LEU A 275 10.72 8.46 2.33
N LEU A 276 10.82 8.28 1.01
CA LEU A 276 10.03 7.29 0.27
C LEU A 276 10.38 5.87 0.70
N HIS A 277 11.66 5.57 0.90
CA HIS A 277 12.10 4.28 1.42
C HIS A 277 11.52 3.99 2.81
N LYS A 278 11.57 4.96 3.75
CA LYS A 278 10.97 4.78 5.09
C LYS A 278 9.45 4.72 5.07
N ALA A 279 8.80 5.32 4.06
CA ALA A 279 7.37 5.18 3.80
C ALA A 279 6.99 3.82 3.18
N GLY A 280 7.96 2.94 2.91
CA GLY A 280 7.73 1.59 2.39
C GLY A 280 7.82 1.45 0.88
N PHE A 281 8.25 2.49 0.16
CA PHE A 281 8.42 2.41 -1.30
C PHE A 281 9.74 1.74 -1.66
N HIS A 282 9.73 0.95 -2.74
CA HIS A 282 10.94 0.60 -3.46
C HIS A 282 11.40 1.81 -4.28
N VAL A 283 12.64 2.25 -4.10
CA VAL A 283 13.20 3.47 -4.71
C VAL A 283 14.32 3.11 -5.67
N ASP A 284 14.21 3.55 -6.93
CA ASP A 284 15.28 3.55 -7.94
C ASP A 284 15.69 5.00 -8.25
N GLN A 285 17.00 5.26 -8.27
CA GLN A 285 17.57 6.59 -8.46
C GLN A 285 18.66 6.54 -9.54
N LYS A 286 18.47 7.29 -10.63
CA LYS A 286 19.40 7.36 -11.77
C LYS A 286 19.49 8.78 -12.32
N ASN A 287 20.70 9.32 -12.43
CA ASN A 287 20.99 10.59 -13.11
C ASN A 287 20.11 11.80 -12.69
N GLY A 288 19.81 11.96 -11.40
CA GLY A 288 18.96 13.06 -10.90
C GLY A 288 17.45 12.80 -10.99
N PHE A 289 17.05 11.65 -11.53
CA PHE A 289 15.68 11.15 -11.51
C PHE A 289 15.53 10.13 -10.40
N LEU A 290 14.41 10.21 -9.71
CA LEU A 290 13.99 9.24 -8.72
C LEU A 290 12.61 8.72 -9.09
N THR A 291 12.50 7.40 -9.15
CA THR A 291 11.22 6.69 -9.27
C THR A 291 11.04 5.83 -8.04
N ALA A 292 9.86 5.91 -7.42
CA ALA A 292 9.53 5.06 -6.29
C ALA A 292 8.18 4.40 -6.51
N VAL A 293 8.04 3.13 -6.10
CA VAL A 293 6.80 2.37 -6.25
C VAL A 293 6.48 1.60 -4.98
N ILE A 294 5.19 1.53 -4.66
CA ILE A 294 4.61 0.54 -3.78
C ILE A 294 3.50 -0.17 -4.57
N ASP A 295 3.54 -1.49 -4.62
CA ASP A 295 2.59 -2.34 -5.32
C ASP A 295 2.56 -3.73 -4.63
N LYS A 296 1.94 -4.72 -5.26
CA LYS A 296 1.86 -6.10 -4.76
C LYS A 296 3.21 -6.76 -4.51
N ASP A 297 4.22 -6.38 -5.31
CA ASP A 297 5.55 -6.95 -5.23
C ASP A 297 6.36 -6.16 -4.19
N HIS A 298 6.20 -4.84 -4.13
CA HIS A 298 7.05 -3.91 -3.39
C HIS A 298 6.46 -3.38 -2.07
N ALA A 299 5.73 -4.21 -1.30
CA ALA A 299 5.38 -4.05 0.12
C ALA A 299 3.94 -3.66 0.53
N SER A 300 3.01 -3.34 -0.37
CA SER A 300 1.62 -3.07 0.08
C SER A 300 0.77 -4.34 0.08
N GLN A 301 0.07 -4.61 1.18
CA GLN A 301 -0.84 -5.74 1.32
C GLN A 301 -2.33 -5.31 1.29
N THR A 302 -2.62 -4.01 1.47
CA THR A 302 -4.00 -3.50 1.54
C THR A 302 -4.16 -2.07 1.00
N VAL A 303 -5.37 -1.74 0.55
CA VAL A 303 -5.76 -0.36 0.17
C VAL A 303 -5.60 0.65 1.32
N ASP A 304 -5.79 0.22 2.58
CA ASP A 304 -5.66 1.11 3.73
C ASP A 304 -4.19 1.52 3.98
N GLU A 305 -3.24 0.58 3.79
CA GLU A 305 -1.81 0.88 3.81
C GLU A 305 -1.42 1.83 2.67
N MET A 306 -1.96 1.63 1.46
CA MET A 306 -1.76 2.56 0.35
C MET A 306 -2.34 3.94 0.66
N THR A 307 -3.52 4.01 1.26
CA THR A 307 -4.18 5.27 1.65
C THR A 307 -3.31 6.07 2.63
N ASP A 308 -2.73 5.41 3.65
CA ASP A 308 -1.81 6.04 4.59
C ASP A 308 -0.49 6.47 3.94
N ALA A 309 0.12 5.60 3.14
CA ALA A 309 1.36 5.88 2.41
C ALA A 309 1.19 7.05 1.43
N PHE A 310 0.08 7.08 0.69
CA PHE A 310 -0.28 8.18 -0.20
C PHE A 310 -0.41 9.49 0.57
N ALA A 311 -1.16 9.49 1.68
CA ALA A 311 -1.36 10.70 2.47
C ALA A 311 -0.04 11.25 3.01
N LEU A 312 0.84 10.38 3.52
CA LEU A 312 2.17 10.74 3.98
C LEU A 312 3.03 11.35 2.86
N VAL A 313 3.06 10.69 1.70
CA VAL A 313 3.91 11.10 0.58
C VAL A 313 3.42 12.41 -0.04
N VAL A 314 2.12 12.59 -0.24
CA VAL A 314 1.56 13.86 -0.75
C VAL A 314 1.96 15.03 0.16
N GLN A 315 1.84 14.86 1.48
CA GLN A 315 2.23 15.90 2.43
C GLN A 315 3.73 16.18 2.41
N ALA A 316 4.53 15.12 2.42
CA ALA A 316 5.96 15.26 2.49
C ALA A 316 6.53 15.86 1.19
N LEU A 317 5.97 15.50 0.02
CA LEU A 317 6.28 16.12 -1.26
C LEU A 317 5.80 17.57 -1.30
N HIS A 318 4.62 17.90 -0.80
CA HIS A 318 4.16 19.31 -0.70
C HIS A 318 5.12 20.15 0.14
N ALA A 319 5.59 19.61 1.27
CA ALA A 319 6.55 20.29 2.14
C ALA A 319 7.90 20.55 1.46
N THR A 320 8.24 19.86 0.37
CA THR A 320 9.56 20.00 -0.28
C THR A 320 9.88 21.42 -0.74
N VAL A 321 8.88 22.25 -1.04
CA VAL A 321 9.09 23.69 -1.37
C VAL A 321 9.80 24.42 -0.23
N GLY A 322 9.37 24.21 1.01
CA GLY A 322 10.02 24.82 2.17
C GLY A 322 11.31 24.10 2.56
N VAL A 323 11.36 22.79 2.33
CA VAL A 323 12.53 21.95 2.62
C VAL A 323 13.70 22.25 1.68
N ASP A 324 13.45 22.74 0.46
CA ASP A 324 14.48 23.17 -0.50
C ASP A 324 15.44 24.20 0.10
N PHE A 325 14.87 25.17 0.82
CA PHE A 325 15.63 26.20 1.52
C PHE A 325 16.11 25.75 2.91
N ALA A 326 15.32 24.92 3.61
CA ALA A 326 15.66 24.47 4.96
C ALA A 326 16.79 23.43 5.00
N LEU A 327 16.92 22.54 3.99
CA LEU A 327 17.95 21.50 3.98
C LEU A 327 19.37 22.05 3.94
N PRO A 328 19.73 23.01 3.09
CA PRO A 328 21.05 23.65 3.12
C PRO A 328 21.39 24.22 4.50
N MET A 329 20.42 24.88 5.16
CA MET A 329 20.58 25.42 6.52
C MET A 329 20.72 24.32 7.57
N LEU A 330 19.97 23.22 7.43
CA LEU A 330 20.01 22.06 8.32
C LEU A 330 21.39 21.40 8.32
N VAL A 331 21.97 21.21 7.13
CA VAL A 331 23.25 20.52 6.96
C VAL A 331 24.46 21.45 7.09
N GLN A 332 24.23 22.76 7.21
CA GLN A 332 25.27 23.76 7.37
C GLN A 332 26.19 23.41 8.55
N GLY A 333 27.50 23.49 8.33
CA GLY A 333 28.52 23.21 9.34
C GLY A 333 28.76 21.72 9.64
N ALA A 334 28.06 20.80 8.97
CA ALA A 334 28.40 19.38 9.03
C ALA A 334 29.79 19.14 8.41
N LYS A 335 30.65 18.38 9.10
CA LYS A 335 32.04 18.17 8.67
C LYS A 335 32.23 16.93 7.80
N THR A 336 31.24 16.03 7.79
CA THR A 336 31.31 14.73 7.13
C THR A 336 29.97 14.40 6.46
N SER A 337 30.00 13.59 5.39
CA SER A 337 28.79 13.09 4.73
C SER A 337 27.92 12.23 5.66
N GLU A 338 28.52 11.54 6.63
CA GLU A 338 27.79 10.78 7.65
C GLU A 338 26.99 11.70 8.60
N GLU A 339 27.56 12.84 8.97
CA GLU A 339 26.86 13.84 9.77
C GLU A 339 25.68 14.46 9.00
N VAL A 340 25.88 14.75 7.71
CA VAL A 340 24.82 15.20 6.79
C VAL A 340 23.69 14.16 6.76
N GLY A 341 24.02 12.89 6.52
CA GLY A 341 23.06 11.79 6.52
C GLY A 341 22.27 11.69 7.82
N ARG A 342 22.93 11.75 8.98
CA ARG A 342 22.27 11.70 10.30
C ARG A 342 21.33 12.87 10.56
N ARG A 343 21.62 14.07 10.04
CA ARG A 343 20.73 15.23 10.19
C ARG A 343 19.47 15.05 9.33
N ILE A 344 19.65 14.62 8.08
CA ILE A 344 18.54 14.35 7.15
C ILE A 344 17.67 13.21 7.67
N ASP A 345 18.27 12.10 8.10
CA ASP A 345 17.52 10.95 8.65
C ASP A 345 16.71 11.35 9.88
N GLY A 346 17.26 12.18 10.77
CA GLY A 346 16.51 12.68 11.93
C GLY A 346 15.35 13.62 11.54
N TRP A 347 15.42 14.28 10.40
CA TRP A 347 14.31 15.08 9.86
C TRP A 347 13.24 14.19 9.24
N VAL A 348 13.66 13.17 8.48
CA VAL A 348 12.76 12.13 7.94
C VAL A 348 12.04 11.41 9.08
N ASP A 349 12.73 11.06 10.16
CA ASP A 349 12.14 10.40 11.34
C ASP A 349 11.04 11.24 11.99
N THR A 350 11.21 12.57 12.05
CA THR A 350 10.14 13.46 12.52
C THR A 350 8.90 13.36 11.63
N VAL A 351 9.08 13.37 10.30
CA VAL A 351 7.96 13.24 9.36
C VAL A 351 7.30 11.86 9.49
N MET A 352 8.08 10.79 9.65
CA MET A 352 7.55 9.43 9.81
C MET A 352 6.73 9.26 11.09
N GLY A 353 7.21 9.84 12.19
CA GLY A 353 6.59 9.73 13.51
C GLY A 353 5.36 10.62 13.68
N GLU A 354 5.40 11.84 13.15
CA GLU A 354 4.28 12.79 13.24
C GLU A 354 3.27 12.61 12.10
N GLY A 355 3.69 12.01 10.99
CA GLY A 355 2.89 11.86 9.77
C GLY A 355 2.75 13.15 8.95
N THR A 356 3.49 14.20 9.32
CA THR A 356 3.51 15.54 8.73
C THR A 356 4.80 16.26 9.14
N LEU A 357 5.04 17.47 8.63
CA LEU A 357 6.13 18.33 9.12
C LEU A 357 5.57 19.37 10.13
N PRO A 358 5.69 19.14 11.45
CA PRO A 358 4.90 19.86 12.45
C PRO A 358 5.26 21.35 12.60
N PHE A 359 6.46 21.75 12.17
CA PHE A 359 6.97 23.13 12.23
C PHE A 359 7.10 23.74 10.83
N TYR A 360 6.32 23.27 9.85
CA TYR A 360 6.32 23.87 8.51
C TYR A 360 5.82 25.32 8.56
N VAL A 361 6.64 26.24 8.06
CA VAL A 361 6.27 27.65 7.88
C VAL A 361 6.66 28.02 6.45
N HIS A 362 5.68 28.40 5.63
CA HIS A 362 5.86 28.54 4.18
C HIS A 362 7.05 29.45 3.80
N ASP A 363 7.23 30.54 4.53
CA ASP A 363 8.21 31.59 4.20
C ASP A 363 9.27 31.83 5.31
N ASP A 364 9.32 30.98 6.34
CA ASP A 364 10.31 31.11 7.44
C ASP A 364 11.06 29.79 7.67
N HIS A 365 11.99 29.50 6.76
CA HIS A 365 12.80 28.29 6.79
C HIS A 365 13.76 28.23 7.98
N GLY A 366 14.17 29.40 8.51
CA GLY A 366 14.98 29.48 9.72
C GLY A 366 14.21 28.98 10.94
N ALA A 367 12.97 29.45 11.11
CA ALA A 367 12.09 28.95 12.16
C ALA A 367 11.80 27.45 12.01
N MET A 368 11.68 26.93 10.78
CA MET A 368 11.54 25.48 10.56
C MET A 368 12.75 24.71 11.12
N VAL A 369 13.97 25.15 10.78
CA VAL A 369 15.20 24.47 11.22
C VAL A 369 15.41 24.58 12.73
N GLU A 370 15.17 25.76 13.32
CA GLU A 370 15.25 25.95 14.76
C GLU A 370 14.17 25.17 15.52
N GLY A 371 12.94 25.13 14.99
CA GLY A 371 11.85 24.31 15.52
C GLY A 371 12.20 22.82 15.55
N TRP A 372 12.82 22.29 14.47
CA TRP A 372 13.32 20.92 14.45
C TRP A 372 14.46 20.69 15.45
N LYS A 373 15.42 21.61 15.56
CA LYS A 373 16.51 21.50 16.54
C LYS A 373 15.94 21.42 17.96
N GLN A 374 14.97 22.27 18.29
CA GLN A 374 14.25 22.24 19.56
C GLN A 374 13.50 20.92 19.76
N TYR A 375 12.78 20.45 18.73
CA TYR A 375 12.10 19.15 18.75
C TYR A 375 13.06 18.01 19.11
N ARG A 376 14.27 18.00 18.54
CA ARG A 376 15.29 16.98 18.83
C ARG A 376 15.86 17.04 20.23
N THR A 377 15.85 18.18 20.91
CA THR A 377 16.25 18.24 22.33
C THR A 377 15.37 17.37 23.22
N GLN A 378 14.13 17.10 22.79
CA GLN A 378 13.16 16.28 23.52
C GLN A 378 13.26 14.77 23.22
N GLN A 379 14.25 14.31 22.44
CA GLN A 379 14.39 12.89 22.07
C GLN A 379 14.36 11.96 23.29
N ARG A 380 15.00 12.37 24.40
CA ARG A 380 15.00 11.61 25.66
C ARG A 380 13.61 11.50 26.27
N LEU A 381 12.82 12.58 26.25
CA LEU A 381 11.44 12.57 26.74
C LEU A 381 10.55 11.68 25.87
N ARG A 382 10.76 11.65 24.54
CA ARG A 382 10.05 10.76 23.62
C ARG A 382 10.35 9.28 23.89
N ALA A 383 11.60 8.95 24.22
CA ALA A 383 11.96 7.59 24.65
C ALA A 383 11.28 7.21 25.98
N ILE A 384 11.21 8.14 26.94
CA ILE A 384 10.46 7.93 28.20
C ILE A 384 8.97 7.73 27.93
N LEU A 385 8.39 8.54 27.04
CA LEU A 385 6.99 8.42 26.62
C LEU A 385 6.71 7.04 25.99
N ARG A 386 7.58 6.56 25.07
CA ARG A 386 7.48 5.20 24.51
C ARG A 386 7.43 4.16 25.63
N GLY A 387 8.37 4.22 26.58
CA GLY A 387 8.41 3.28 27.70
C GLY A 387 7.12 3.30 28.54
N ALA A 388 6.56 4.48 28.80
CA ALA A 388 5.29 4.62 29.51
C ALA A 388 4.10 4.05 28.71
N LEU A 389 4.02 4.34 27.41
CA LEU A 389 2.98 3.81 26.52
C LEU A 389 3.06 2.29 26.40
N ASN A 390 4.26 1.73 26.17
CA ASN A 390 4.48 0.28 26.08
C ASN A 390 4.10 -0.42 27.38
N LYS A 391 4.43 0.16 28.55
CA LYS A 391 3.98 -0.38 29.84
C LYS A 391 2.46 -0.45 29.93
N ASN A 392 1.74 0.59 29.49
CA ASN A 392 0.29 0.61 29.50
C ASN A 392 -0.30 -0.41 28.51
N LEU A 393 0.21 -0.46 27.27
CA LEU A 393 -0.22 -1.41 26.23
C LEU A 393 -0.03 -2.86 26.71
N SER A 394 1.13 -3.19 27.27
CA SER A 394 1.42 -4.51 27.82
C SER A 394 0.50 -4.86 29.00
N SER A 395 0.17 -3.90 29.87
CA SER A 395 -0.81 -4.13 30.94
C SER A 395 -2.22 -4.45 30.43
N LEU A 396 -2.58 -3.93 29.26
CA LEU A 396 -3.85 -4.18 28.56
C LEU A 396 -3.83 -5.45 27.70
N GLY A 397 -2.66 -6.07 27.53
CA GLY A 397 -2.45 -7.23 26.65
C GLY A 397 -2.50 -6.85 25.16
N LEU A 398 -1.97 -5.68 24.81
CA LEU A 398 -1.79 -5.19 23.44
C LEU A 398 -0.30 -5.19 23.07
N ALA A 399 -0.02 -5.19 21.76
CA ALA A 399 1.35 -5.12 21.25
C ALA A 399 2.00 -3.78 21.59
N GLU A 400 3.31 -3.80 21.82
CA GLU A 400 4.11 -2.62 22.11
C GLU A 400 4.47 -1.85 20.83
N ILE A 401 4.82 -0.57 20.98
CA ILE A 401 5.35 0.26 19.89
C ILE A 401 6.76 -0.24 19.55
N PRO A 402 7.07 -0.55 18.27
CA PRO A 402 8.40 -1.00 17.86
C PRO A 402 9.51 0.02 18.16
N GLU A 403 10.69 -0.44 18.56
CA GLU A 403 11.83 0.45 18.86
C GLU A 403 12.33 1.24 17.65
N THR A 404 12.07 0.73 16.44
CA THR A 404 12.42 1.36 15.15
C THR A 404 11.53 2.54 14.79
N GLU A 405 10.35 2.67 15.40
CA GLU A 405 9.37 3.69 15.05
C GLU A 405 9.67 5.00 15.76
N ALA A 406 9.77 6.10 15.00
CA ALA A 406 9.88 7.43 15.59
C ALA A 406 8.60 7.77 16.38
N ILE A 407 8.73 8.36 17.57
CA ILE A 407 7.56 8.71 18.39
C ILE A 407 7.01 10.08 17.97
N GLY A 408 5.77 10.07 17.50
CA GLY A 408 4.95 11.25 17.18
C GLY A 408 3.47 10.86 17.04
N GLN A 409 2.63 11.79 16.59
CA GLN A 409 1.18 11.59 16.53
C GLN A 409 0.78 10.39 15.66
N ARG A 410 1.32 10.26 14.44
CA ARG A 410 1.04 9.12 13.55
C ARG A 410 1.39 7.78 14.20
N THR A 411 2.53 7.71 14.90
CA THR A 411 2.93 6.49 15.63
C THR A 411 1.98 6.17 16.77
N ILE A 412 1.52 7.18 17.52
CA ILE A 412 0.51 7.00 18.57
C ILE A 412 -0.80 6.51 17.95
N ASP A 413 -1.26 7.10 16.86
CA ASP A 413 -2.50 6.68 16.21
C ASP A 413 -2.43 5.22 15.72
N ARG A 414 -1.29 4.85 15.11
CA ARG A 414 -1.08 3.52 14.53
C ARG A 414 -0.88 2.41 15.57
N PHE A 415 -0.10 2.67 16.62
CA PHE A 415 0.34 1.65 17.57
C PHE A 415 -0.32 1.74 18.95
N VAL A 416 -1.07 2.82 19.22
CA VAL A 416 -1.80 3.01 20.48
C VAL A 416 -3.30 3.12 20.24
N ASN A 417 -3.75 4.17 19.54
CA ASN A 417 -5.18 4.46 19.40
C ASN A 417 -5.90 3.36 18.61
N GLY A 418 -5.42 3.03 17.41
CA GLY A 418 -6.01 1.99 16.57
C GLY A 418 -6.09 0.62 17.26
N PRO A 419 -5.01 0.11 17.89
CA PRO A 419 -5.08 -1.14 18.64
C PRO A 419 -6.03 -1.12 19.83
N ILE A 420 -6.15 0.00 20.55
CA ILE A 420 -7.11 0.18 21.64
C ILE A 420 -8.55 0.16 21.10
N GLU A 421 -8.85 0.95 20.06
CA GLU A 421 -10.16 0.96 19.41
C GLU A 421 -10.56 -0.43 18.91
N ALA A 422 -9.66 -1.13 18.22
CA ALA A 422 -9.88 -2.48 17.76
C ALA A 422 -10.16 -3.45 18.92
N ALA A 423 -9.50 -3.25 20.07
CA ALA A 423 -9.67 -4.05 21.28
C ALA A 423 -11.01 -3.80 21.99
N ILE A 424 -11.47 -2.55 21.99
CA ILE A 424 -12.82 -2.20 22.46
C ILE A 424 -13.86 -2.82 21.53
N ALA A 425 -13.68 -2.68 20.21
CA ALA A 425 -14.59 -3.21 19.19
C ALA A 425 -14.81 -4.73 19.31
N ARG A 426 -13.76 -5.51 19.52
CA ARG A 426 -13.88 -6.97 19.77
C ARG A 426 -14.28 -7.34 21.20
N GLY A 427 -14.54 -6.37 22.07
CA GLY A 427 -14.90 -6.59 23.47
C GLY A 427 -13.76 -7.11 24.36
N GLN A 428 -12.50 -7.03 23.92
CA GLN A 428 -11.31 -7.35 24.73
C GLN A 428 -11.10 -6.29 25.81
N LEU A 429 -11.31 -5.03 25.48
CA LEU A 429 -11.32 -3.92 26.41
C LEU A 429 -12.74 -3.40 26.60
N ARG A 430 -13.01 -2.83 27.77
CA ARG A 430 -14.23 -2.08 28.06
C ARG A 430 -13.86 -0.63 28.27
N LEU A 431 -14.58 0.24 27.57
CA LEU A 431 -14.60 1.67 27.85
C LEU A 431 -15.75 1.94 28.82
N GLY A 432 -15.40 2.27 30.06
CA GLY A 432 -16.36 2.69 31.07
C GLY A 432 -17.01 4.02 30.71
N ILE A 433 -18.18 4.30 31.29
CA ILE A 433 -18.90 5.59 31.11
C ILE A 433 -18.05 6.76 31.66
N ASP A 434 -17.19 6.47 32.63
CA ASP A 434 -16.18 7.37 33.20
C ASP A 434 -14.93 7.54 32.31
N GLY A 435 -14.89 6.91 31.14
CA GLY A 435 -13.77 6.95 30.21
C GLY A 435 -12.62 6.00 30.56
N ASN A 436 -12.73 5.21 31.63
CA ASN A 436 -11.66 4.31 32.04
C ASN A 436 -11.61 3.05 31.16
N LEU A 437 -10.41 2.66 30.77
CA LEU A 437 -10.13 1.45 29.99
C LEU A 437 -9.74 0.29 30.91
N ALA A 438 -10.42 -0.84 30.77
CA ALA A 438 -10.10 -2.07 31.50
C ALA A 438 -10.22 -3.32 30.64
N ARG A 439 -9.45 -4.36 30.97
CA ARG A 439 -9.58 -5.67 30.33
C ARG A 439 -10.93 -6.30 30.68
N SER A 440 -11.61 -6.84 29.68
CA SER A 440 -12.87 -7.55 29.84
C SER A 440 -12.61 -8.98 30.32
N ALA A 441 -12.99 -9.31 31.55
CA ALA A 441 -12.92 -10.69 32.05
C ALA A 441 -13.79 -11.68 31.25
N ALA A 442 -14.80 -11.18 30.53
CA ALA A 442 -15.66 -11.98 29.67
C ALA A 442 -15.05 -12.24 28.28
N TYR A 443 -13.90 -11.63 27.96
CA TYR A 443 -13.27 -11.82 26.65
C TYR A 443 -12.56 -13.17 26.57
N ASN A 444 -13.28 -14.16 26.04
CA ASN A 444 -12.74 -15.46 25.70
C ASN A 444 -13.28 -15.89 24.32
N PRO A 445 -12.61 -15.48 23.23
CA PRO A 445 -13.13 -15.73 21.88
C PRO A 445 -13.23 -17.22 21.58
N LEU A 446 -12.30 -18.06 22.06
CA LEU A 446 -12.36 -19.51 21.83
C LEU A 446 -13.56 -20.15 22.53
N ALA A 447 -13.87 -19.74 23.77
CA ALA A 447 -15.05 -20.23 24.46
C ALA A 447 -16.36 -19.76 23.79
N SER A 448 -16.43 -18.48 23.41
CA SER A 448 -17.59 -17.93 22.69
C SER A 448 -17.85 -18.64 21.35
N LEU A 449 -16.79 -18.98 20.60
CA LEU A 449 -16.90 -19.73 19.35
C LEU A 449 -17.29 -21.19 19.59
N ALA A 450 -16.74 -21.84 20.63
CA ALA A 450 -17.10 -23.19 21.00
C ALA A 450 -18.58 -23.33 21.38
N GLU A 451 -19.12 -22.34 22.10
CA GLU A 451 -20.54 -22.27 22.43
C GLU A 451 -21.42 -22.02 21.19
N ALA A 452 -20.95 -21.19 20.25
CA ALA A 452 -21.70 -20.85 19.04
C ALA A 452 -21.75 -21.96 17.97
N PHE A 453 -20.71 -22.80 17.90
CA PHE A 453 -20.57 -23.85 16.88
C PHE A 453 -20.82 -25.27 17.41
N GLY A 454 -21.71 -25.41 18.39
CA GLY A 454 -22.16 -26.72 18.88
C GLY A 454 -22.62 -27.67 17.75
N PRO A 455 -22.81 -28.97 18.05
CA PRO A 455 -23.16 -29.99 17.05
C PRO A 455 -24.33 -29.58 16.16
N GLY A 456 -24.10 -29.47 14.84
CA GLY A 456 -25.17 -29.18 13.86
C GLY A 456 -25.43 -27.69 13.60
N SER A 457 -24.56 -26.78 14.02
CA SER A 457 -24.70 -25.33 13.76
C SER A 457 -24.52 -25.00 12.28
N VAL A 458 -25.63 -24.85 11.55
CA VAL A 458 -25.67 -24.44 10.12
C VAL A 458 -25.24 -22.98 9.94
N ALA A 459 -25.51 -22.13 10.94
CA ALA A 459 -25.23 -20.69 10.86
C ALA A 459 -23.74 -20.38 10.66
N GLY A 460 -22.85 -21.14 11.32
CA GLY A 460 -21.40 -20.97 11.17
C GLY A 460 -20.91 -21.33 9.77
N ALA A 461 -21.47 -22.37 9.16
CA ALA A 461 -21.12 -22.79 7.81
C ALA A 461 -21.64 -21.80 6.76
N ARG A 462 -22.86 -21.26 6.93
CA ARG A 462 -23.41 -20.22 6.04
C ARG A 462 -22.58 -18.93 6.09
N MET A 463 -22.11 -18.55 7.28
CA MET A 463 -21.20 -17.42 7.43
C MET A 463 -19.84 -17.71 6.78
N ALA A 464 -19.33 -18.95 6.88
CA ALA A 464 -18.08 -19.34 6.24
C ALA A 464 -18.14 -19.22 4.71
N GLU A 465 -19.27 -19.55 4.10
CA GLU A 465 -19.49 -19.36 2.66
C GLU A 465 -19.42 -17.88 2.25
N VAL A 466 -20.10 -16.99 2.99
CA VAL A 466 -20.00 -15.54 2.73
C VAL A 466 -18.55 -15.09 2.87
N VAL A 467 -17.92 -15.38 4.01
CA VAL A 467 -16.52 -14.98 4.28
C VAL A 467 -15.55 -15.50 3.22
N SER A 468 -15.74 -16.73 2.74
CA SER A 468 -14.89 -17.33 1.70
C SER A 468 -15.14 -16.76 0.31
N SER A 469 -16.31 -16.15 0.07
CA SER A 469 -16.64 -15.46 -1.18
C SER A 469 -16.09 -14.02 -1.24
N LEU A 470 -15.68 -13.47 -0.09
CA LEU A 470 -15.10 -12.14 -0.03
C LEU A 470 -13.70 -12.15 -0.63
N ASP A 471 -13.30 -11.00 -1.15
CA ASP A 471 -11.91 -10.73 -1.51
C ASP A 471 -10.99 -11.06 -0.31
N PRO A 472 -10.01 -11.96 -0.46
CA PRO A 472 -9.10 -12.36 0.60
C PRO A 472 -8.33 -11.20 1.25
N SER A 473 -8.13 -10.10 0.54
CA SER A 473 -7.45 -8.90 1.05
C SER A 473 -8.35 -8.02 1.92
N LEU A 474 -9.68 -8.23 1.90
CA LEU A 474 -10.63 -7.46 2.70
C LEU A 474 -10.38 -7.64 4.19
N PHE A 475 -9.93 -8.84 4.59
CA PHE A 475 -9.70 -9.23 5.97
C PHE A 475 -8.30 -9.84 6.14
N LYS A 476 -7.45 -9.16 6.92
CA LYS A 476 -6.16 -9.72 7.35
C LYS A 476 -6.38 -10.62 8.56
N TYR A 477 -6.36 -11.93 8.33
CA TYR A 477 -6.55 -12.94 9.37
C TYR A 477 -5.27 -13.17 10.18
N GLU A 478 -5.40 -13.14 11.50
CA GLU A 478 -4.36 -13.50 12.46
C GLU A 478 -4.80 -14.73 13.28
N PRO A 479 -3.92 -15.70 13.52
CA PRO A 479 -4.25 -16.86 14.32
C PRO A 479 -4.40 -16.47 15.80
N ILE A 480 -5.50 -16.91 16.42
CA ILE A 480 -5.80 -16.68 17.85
C ILE A 480 -5.89 -17.98 18.66
N GLY A 481 -5.80 -19.13 18.01
CA GLY A 481 -5.71 -20.44 18.66
C GLY A 481 -6.23 -21.57 17.79
N ALA A 482 -6.71 -22.62 18.45
CA ALA A 482 -7.34 -23.77 17.82
C ALA A 482 -8.58 -24.21 18.59
N LEU A 483 -9.55 -24.76 17.88
CA LEU A 483 -10.75 -25.38 18.41
C LEU A 483 -10.98 -26.73 17.71
N GLY A 484 -10.87 -27.82 18.47
CA GLY A 484 -10.72 -29.15 17.90
C GLY A 484 -9.48 -29.23 17.01
N ALA A 485 -9.60 -29.81 15.82
CA ALA A 485 -8.55 -29.85 14.81
C ALA A 485 -8.50 -28.63 13.86
N LEU A 486 -9.31 -27.60 14.11
CA LEU A 486 -9.38 -26.39 13.28
C LEU A 486 -8.53 -25.26 13.87
N THR A 487 -7.84 -24.51 13.00
CA THR A 487 -7.17 -23.27 13.39
C THR A 487 -8.23 -22.17 13.49
N VAL A 488 -8.21 -21.41 14.59
CA VAL A 488 -9.07 -20.24 14.78
C VAL A 488 -8.28 -18.99 14.44
N GLU A 489 -8.78 -18.26 13.46
CA GLU A 489 -8.23 -16.98 12.99
C GLU A 489 -9.23 -15.85 13.27
N ARG A 490 -8.71 -14.65 13.49
CA ARG A 490 -9.47 -13.41 13.69
C ARG A 490 -9.04 -12.40 12.63
N ALA A 491 -9.99 -11.68 12.06
CA ALA A 491 -9.72 -10.46 11.31
C ALA A 491 -10.63 -9.35 11.80
N GLN A 492 -10.18 -8.10 11.71
CA GLN A 492 -10.99 -6.93 12.03
C GLN A 492 -10.85 -5.88 10.95
N ARG A 493 -11.93 -5.14 10.71
CA ARG A 493 -11.94 -4.00 9.80
C ARG A 493 -12.81 -2.89 10.36
N ARG A 494 -12.31 -1.66 10.30
CA ARG A 494 -13.10 -0.45 10.56
C ARG A 494 -13.94 -0.15 9.32
N LEU A 495 -15.26 -0.04 9.50
CA LEU A 495 -16.20 0.32 8.43
C LEU A 495 -16.45 1.84 8.37
N ASP A 496 -16.63 2.45 9.55
CA ASP A 496 -16.85 3.88 9.76
C ASP A 496 -16.00 4.33 10.95
N PRO A 497 -15.84 5.64 11.24
CA PRO A 497 -15.09 6.10 12.40
C PRO A 497 -15.47 5.36 13.70
N ASP A 498 -16.76 5.13 13.95
CA ASP A 498 -17.16 4.41 15.16
C ASP A 498 -17.49 2.93 14.92
N ALA A 499 -17.60 2.44 13.68
CA ALA A 499 -18.14 1.11 13.40
C ALA A 499 -17.05 0.12 12.97
N TRP A 500 -17.07 -1.06 13.56
CA TRP A 500 -16.13 -2.15 13.27
C TRP A 500 -16.83 -3.45 12.95
N VAL A 501 -16.19 -4.26 12.11
CA VAL A 501 -16.50 -5.68 11.91
C VAL A 501 -15.35 -6.51 12.43
N THR A 502 -15.67 -7.56 13.16
CA THR A 502 -14.74 -8.62 13.56
C THR A 502 -15.21 -9.94 12.97
N VAL A 503 -14.36 -10.64 12.23
CA VAL A 503 -14.63 -11.97 11.68
C VAL A 503 -13.73 -12.98 12.36
N TYR A 504 -14.34 -14.07 12.83
CA TYR A 504 -13.66 -15.25 13.33
C TYR A 504 -13.85 -16.37 12.32
N ALA A 505 -12.75 -16.95 11.84
CA ALA A 505 -12.75 -18.02 10.86
C ALA A 505 -12.10 -19.28 11.43
N LEU A 506 -12.73 -20.44 11.23
CA LEU A 506 -12.19 -21.74 11.57
C LEU A 506 -11.74 -22.43 10.29
N ARG A 507 -10.42 -22.55 10.15
CA ARG A 507 -9.75 -23.07 8.97
C ARG A 507 -9.29 -24.51 9.19
N ASP A 508 -9.50 -25.37 8.20
CA ASP A 508 -8.85 -26.67 8.16
C ASP A 508 -7.36 -26.46 7.84
N PRO A 509 -6.45 -26.79 8.76
CA PRO A 509 -5.03 -26.53 8.58
C PRO A 509 -4.34 -27.51 7.61
N LYS A 510 -5.09 -28.41 6.96
CA LYS A 510 -4.62 -29.24 5.84
C LYS A 510 -5.02 -28.66 4.49
N SER A 511 -6.29 -28.30 4.33
CA SER A 511 -6.81 -27.81 3.04
C SER A 511 -6.75 -26.29 2.89
N GLY A 512 -6.57 -25.56 4.00
CA GLY A 512 -6.65 -24.11 4.03
C GLY A 512 -8.08 -23.57 3.90
N GLN A 513 -9.11 -24.41 3.80
CA GLN A 513 -10.50 -23.97 3.63
C GLN A 513 -11.11 -23.47 4.94
N ILE A 514 -11.90 -22.38 4.87
CA ILE A 514 -12.72 -21.89 5.99
C ILE A 514 -14.05 -22.65 5.96
N GLY A 515 -14.34 -23.39 7.01
CA GLY A 515 -15.57 -24.20 7.08
C GLY A 515 -16.61 -23.72 8.08
N LEU A 516 -16.18 -22.94 9.07
CA LEU A 516 -17.07 -22.29 10.03
C LEU A 516 -16.56 -20.86 10.25
N ALA A 517 -17.47 -19.91 10.34
CA ALA A 517 -17.13 -18.53 10.66
C ALA A 517 -18.21 -17.85 11.49
N ARG A 518 -17.84 -16.77 12.17
CA ARG A 518 -18.75 -15.88 12.88
C ARG A 518 -18.31 -14.45 12.63
N ALA A 519 -19.27 -13.56 12.43
CA ALA A 519 -19.01 -12.13 12.31
C ALA A 519 -19.72 -11.37 13.43
N GLU A 520 -19.06 -10.35 13.94
CA GLU A 520 -19.60 -9.44 14.95
C GLU A 520 -19.42 -8.00 14.47
N MET A 521 -20.40 -7.15 14.77
CA MET A 521 -20.35 -5.71 14.52
C MET A 521 -20.44 -4.95 15.84
N SER A 522 -19.71 -3.86 15.95
CA SER A 522 -19.68 -3.03 17.16
C SER A 522 -19.58 -1.56 16.81
N THR A 523 -20.05 -0.69 17.71
CA THR A 523 -19.65 0.72 17.72
C THR A 523 -18.66 1.01 18.85
N LEU A 524 -17.87 2.07 18.74
CA LEU A 524 -16.94 2.52 19.78
C LEU A 524 -17.61 3.29 20.93
N LYS A 525 -18.95 3.32 20.98
CA LYS A 525 -19.68 4.05 22.02
C LYS A 525 -19.50 3.40 23.40
N PRO A 526 -19.30 4.21 24.47
CA PRO A 526 -19.14 3.68 25.83
C PRO A 526 -20.29 2.76 26.24
N GLY A 527 -19.96 1.60 26.80
CA GLY A 527 -20.93 0.61 27.29
C GLY A 527 -21.54 -0.33 26.23
N GLU A 528 -21.36 -0.06 24.94
CA GLU A 528 -21.80 -0.98 23.89
C GLU A 528 -20.90 -2.23 23.81
N ARG A 529 -21.47 -3.33 23.29
CA ARG A 529 -20.76 -4.62 23.10
C ARG A 529 -20.87 -5.05 21.65
N PRO A 530 -19.89 -5.84 21.14
CA PRO A 530 -20.02 -6.46 19.84
C PRO A 530 -21.27 -7.35 19.79
N LEU A 531 -21.99 -7.28 18.67
CA LEU A 531 -23.19 -8.05 18.38
C LEU A 531 -22.91 -9.00 17.23
N SER A 532 -23.27 -10.28 17.40
CA SER A 532 -23.22 -11.24 16.29
C SER A 532 -24.17 -10.83 15.17
N VAL A 533 -23.73 -10.97 13.92
CA VAL A 533 -24.53 -10.61 12.75
C VAL A 533 -24.78 -11.79 11.83
N SER A 534 -25.87 -11.72 11.05
CA SER A 534 -26.16 -12.72 10.03
C SER A 534 -25.25 -12.55 8.79
N PRO A 535 -25.12 -13.57 7.93
CA PRO A 535 -24.37 -13.46 6.68
C PRO A 535 -24.89 -12.32 5.79
N GLU A 536 -26.22 -12.13 5.72
CA GLU A 536 -26.86 -11.09 4.94
C GLU A 536 -26.58 -9.69 5.50
N ALA A 537 -26.55 -9.55 6.83
CA ALA A 537 -26.23 -8.29 7.48
C ALA A 537 -24.76 -7.88 7.27
N LEU A 538 -23.83 -8.85 7.36
CA LEU A 538 -22.42 -8.61 7.03
C LEU A 538 -22.27 -8.17 5.58
N PHE A 539 -22.90 -8.90 4.65
CA PHE A 539 -22.86 -8.59 3.23
C PHE A 539 -23.41 -7.18 2.94
N ALA A 540 -24.56 -6.83 3.52
CA ALA A 540 -25.17 -5.51 3.37
C ALA A 540 -24.27 -4.39 3.91
N ALA A 541 -23.63 -4.61 5.06
CA ALA A 541 -22.71 -3.65 5.66
C ALA A 541 -21.48 -3.40 4.77
N LEU A 542 -20.87 -4.46 4.22
CA LEU A 542 -19.72 -4.34 3.32
C LEU A 542 -20.09 -3.66 2.00
N LYS A 543 -21.24 -4.01 1.42
CA LYS A 543 -21.77 -3.39 0.20
C LYS A 543 -22.08 -1.90 0.41
N ALA A 544 -22.63 -1.53 1.57
CA ALA A 544 -22.89 -0.14 1.92
C ALA A 544 -21.61 0.71 2.01
N GLN A 545 -20.49 0.08 2.37
CA GLN A 545 -19.16 0.70 2.38
C GLN A 545 -18.48 0.78 1.00
N GLY A 546 -19.16 0.33 -0.06
CA GLY A 546 -18.61 0.35 -1.42
C GLY A 546 -17.61 -0.76 -1.69
N HIS A 547 -17.49 -1.77 -0.83
CA HIS A 547 -16.66 -2.94 -1.12
C HIS A 547 -17.30 -3.76 -2.26
N PRO A 548 -16.52 -4.19 -3.28
CA PRO A 548 -17.00 -5.02 -4.37
C PRO A 548 -17.25 -6.44 -3.86
N VAL A 549 -18.38 -6.64 -3.20
CA VAL A 549 -18.83 -7.96 -2.76
C VAL A 549 -19.71 -8.55 -3.86
N ALA A 550 -19.26 -9.64 -4.48
CA ALA A 550 -20.03 -10.37 -5.48
C ALA A 550 -21.35 -10.85 -4.87
N GLU A 551 -22.46 -10.77 -5.61
CA GLU A 551 -23.75 -11.21 -5.11
C GLU A 551 -23.68 -12.70 -4.73
N PHE A 552 -23.76 -12.98 -3.43
CA PHE A 552 -23.55 -14.31 -2.91
C PHE A 552 -24.75 -14.72 -2.05
N LYS A 553 -25.36 -15.86 -2.39
CA LYS A 553 -26.45 -16.47 -1.62
C LYS A 553 -25.91 -17.73 -0.95
N PRO A 554 -25.63 -17.72 0.36
CA PRO A 554 -25.18 -18.91 1.07
C PRO A 554 -26.24 -20.00 0.98
N ALA A 555 -25.81 -21.24 0.77
CA ALA A 555 -26.68 -22.40 0.70
C ALA A 555 -27.32 -22.65 2.08
N ASP A 556 -28.56 -23.15 2.10
CA ASP A 556 -29.22 -23.54 3.36
C ASP A 556 -28.47 -24.67 4.07
N ALA A 557 -27.77 -25.52 3.31
CA ALA A 557 -26.89 -26.57 3.80
C ALA A 557 -25.55 -26.53 3.06
N PRO A 558 -24.55 -25.80 3.59
CA PRO A 558 -23.25 -25.66 2.94
C PRO A 558 -22.53 -27.00 2.72
N PRO A 559 -21.98 -27.26 1.53
CA PRO A 559 -21.21 -28.46 1.25
C PRO A 559 -20.03 -28.60 2.22
N GLY A 560 -19.81 -29.80 2.75
CA GLY A 560 -18.68 -30.06 3.65
C GLY A 560 -18.90 -29.66 5.13
N ALA A 561 -20.06 -29.10 5.52
CA ALA A 561 -20.35 -28.80 6.92
C ALA A 561 -20.12 -30.00 7.87
N GLY A 562 -20.48 -31.21 7.42
CA GLY A 562 -20.23 -32.45 8.18
C GLY A 562 -18.74 -32.80 8.35
N HIS A 563 -17.88 -32.44 7.39
CA HIS A 563 -16.42 -32.60 7.52
C HIS A 563 -15.88 -31.66 8.60
N PHE A 564 -16.27 -30.39 8.57
CA PHE A 564 -15.82 -29.41 9.56
C PHE A 564 -16.37 -29.69 10.96
N GLN A 565 -17.60 -30.20 11.09
CA GLN A 565 -18.13 -30.64 12.38
C GLN A 565 -17.32 -31.80 12.98
N LYS A 566 -16.83 -32.73 12.14
CA LYS A 566 -15.93 -33.82 12.57
C LYS A 566 -14.59 -33.26 13.03
N LEU A 567 -13.99 -32.32 12.28
CA LEU A 567 -12.73 -31.67 12.67
C LEU A 567 -12.89 -30.87 13.98
N LEU A 568 -14.00 -30.18 14.15
CA LEU A 568 -14.31 -29.44 15.38
C LEU A 568 -14.41 -30.36 16.60
N SER A 569 -15.03 -31.53 16.43
CA SER A 569 -15.21 -32.53 17.49
C SER A 569 -13.98 -33.42 17.71
N ALA A 570 -13.00 -33.37 16.79
CA ALA A 570 -11.77 -34.13 16.91
C ALA A 570 -10.82 -33.44 17.89
N ALA A 571 -10.02 -34.24 18.61
CA ALA A 571 -8.85 -33.69 19.26
C ALA A 571 -7.94 -33.09 18.18
N ALA A 572 -7.40 -31.89 18.41
CA ALA A 572 -6.30 -31.39 17.60
C ALA A 572 -5.25 -32.50 17.52
N ALA A 573 -4.90 -32.94 16.31
CA ALA A 573 -3.70 -33.77 16.19
C ALA A 573 -2.57 -32.99 16.88
N GLU A 574 -1.83 -33.64 17.78
CA GLU A 574 -0.54 -33.08 18.19
C GLU A 574 0.32 -33.01 16.94
N ARG A 575 0.28 -31.86 16.26
CA ARG A 575 1.32 -31.48 15.33
C ARG A 575 2.51 -31.14 16.22
N ALA A 576 3.32 -32.16 16.49
CA ALA A 576 4.65 -31.97 17.01
C ALA A 576 5.43 -31.21 15.95
N PHE A 577 5.53 -29.90 16.13
CA PHE A 577 6.50 -29.11 15.42
C PHE A 577 7.85 -29.44 16.04
N PHE A 578 8.80 -29.87 15.20
CA PHE A 578 10.16 -30.16 15.66
C PHE A 578 10.97 -28.86 15.88
N GLY A 579 10.38 -27.70 15.58
CA GLY A 579 10.95 -26.37 15.71
C GLY A 579 9.87 -25.29 15.68
N ARG A 580 10.23 -24.06 15.32
CA ARG A 580 9.28 -22.94 15.22
C ARG A 580 8.52 -23.04 13.90
N ALA A 581 7.20 -23.01 13.95
CA ALA A 581 6.37 -23.16 12.76
C ALA A 581 5.66 -21.85 12.39
N PHE A 582 5.50 -21.65 11.09
CA PHE A 582 4.80 -20.53 10.50
C PHE A 582 3.81 -21.03 9.45
N GLN A 583 2.63 -20.41 9.41
CA GLN A 583 1.57 -20.74 8.47
C GLN A 583 1.55 -19.70 7.36
N GLY A 584 1.97 -20.08 6.16
CA GLY A 584 1.80 -19.30 4.94
C GLY A 584 0.61 -19.77 4.11
N MET A 585 0.41 -19.09 2.99
CA MET A 585 -0.46 -19.52 1.90
C MET A 585 0.32 -20.49 1.00
N ALA A 586 -0.27 -21.65 0.69
CA ALA A 586 0.28 -22.56 -0.30
C ALA A 586 0.17 -21.94 -1.69
N ALA A 587 1.30 -21.45 -2.22
CA ALA A 587 1.37 -20.88 -3.56
C ALA A 587 1.37 -21.99 -4.61
N SER A 588 2.26 -22.97 -4.44
CA SER A 588 2.39 -24.11 -5.35
C SER A 588 2.67 -25.38 -4.55
N PRO A 589 1.88 -26.45 -4.70
CA PRO A 589 2.16 -27.72 -4.03
C PRO A 589 3.41 -28.40 -4.59
N GLY A 590 3.85 -28.02 -5.80
CA GLY A 590 4.89 -28.71 -6.55
C GLY A 590 4.64 -30.22 -6.61
N HIS A 591 5.61 -31.01 -6.17
CA HIS A 591 5.54 -32.48 -6.12
C HIS A 591 4.73 -33.03 -4.93
N GLY A 592 4.10 -32.17 -4.11
CA GLY A 592 3.23 -32.56 -2.99
C GLY A 592 3.94 -33.18 -1.79
N ARG A 593 5.28 -33.13 -1.74
CA ARG A 593 6.09 -33.68 -0.64
C ARG A 593 6.65 -32.54 0.20
N THR A 594 6.65 -32.73 1.52
CA THR A 594 7.41 -31.87 2.44
C THR A 594 8.89 -31.92 2.06
N LEU A 595 9.53 -30.75 2.00
CA LEU A 595 10.95 -30.62 1.66
C LEU A 595 11.74 -30.04 2.82
N LEU A 596 12.99 -30.46 2.94
CA LEU A 596 13.97 -29.96 3.91
C LEU A 596 15.18 -29.43 3.14
N ALA A 597 15.48 -28.15 3.25
CA ALA A 597 16.60 -27.53 2.56
C ALA A 597 17.07 -26.24 3.25
N ARG A 598 18.28 -25.81 2.92
CA ARG A 598 18.82 -24.54 3.39
C ARG A 598 18.17 -23.39 2.64
N VAL A 599 17.88 -22.32 3.35
CA VAL A 599 17.39 -21.09 2.73
C VAL A 599 18.55 -20.27 2.17
N THR A 600 18.30 -19.54 1.09
CA THR A 600 19.19 -18.49 0.63
C THR A 600 18.40 -17.28 0.15
N TYR A 601 18.90 -16.10 0.51
CA TYR A 601 18.46 -14.81 0.03
C TYR A 601 19.24 -14.36 -1.22
N ASP A 602 20.36 -15.03 -1.50
CA ASP A 602 21.24 -14.71 -2.62
C ASP A 602 20.75 -15.41 -3.89
N LYS A 603 20.23 -14.61 -4.82
CA LYS A 603 19.78 -15.06 -6.15
C LYS A 603 20.86 -15.85 -6.91
N ALA A 604 22.12 -15.45 -6.83
CA ALA A 604 23.22 -16.12 -7.51
C ALA A 604 23.53 -17.49 -6.90
N LYS A 605 23.29 -17.67 -5.59
CA LYS A 605 23.35 -19.00 -4.95
C LYS A 605 22.13 -19.84 -5.28
N ALA A 606 20.94 -19.25 -5.23
CA ALA A 606 19.70 -19.93 -5.61
C ALA A 606 19.78 -20.50 -7.03
N ALA A 607 20.33 -19.74 -7.98
CA ALA A 607 20.54 -20.17 -9.37
C ALA A 607 21.52 -21.35 -9.53
N LYS A 608 22.36 -21.64 -8.54
CA LYS A 608 23.22 -22.85 -8.51
C LYS A 608 22.47 -24.09 -8.01
N GLY A 609 21.29 -23.90 -7.44
CA GLY A 609 20.37 -24.93 -6.99
C GLY A 609 20.67 -25.51 -5.61
N GLY A 610 19.72 -26.32 -5.13
CA GLY A 610 19.82 -27.02 -3.83
C GLY A 610 19.29 -26.25 -2.62
N PHE A 611 18.88 -24.99 -2.80
CA PHE A 611 18.36 -24.12 -1.75
C PHE A 611 16.84 -23.91 -1.86
N ILE A 612 16.24 -23.44 -0.77
CA ILE A 612 14.96 -22.73 -0.79
C ILE A 612 15.28 -21.27 -1.04
N PHE A 613 14.83 -20.70 -2.16
CA PHE A 613 15.02 -19.28 -2.43
C PHE A 613 13.99 -18.48 -1.65
N VAL A 614 14.47 -17.59 -0.79
CA VAL A 614 13.63 -16.71 0.01
C VAL A 614 13.82 -15.29 -0.48
N SER A 615 12.74 -14.61 -0.82
CA SER A 615 12.77 -13.25 -1.36
C SER A 615 11.54 -12.49 -0.88
N PRO A 616 11.53 -11.16 -0.77
CA PRO A 616 10.30 -10.47 -0.42
C PRO A 616 9.24 -10.71 -1.50
N TYR A 617 9.64 -10.55 -2.77
CA TYR A 617 8.88 -10.83 -3.98
C TYR A 617 9.79 -11.46 -5.04
N THR A 618 9.23 -11.87 -6.18
CA THR A 618 10.04 -12.33 -7.33
C THR A 618 9.67 -11.57 -8.59
N THR A 619 10.62 -11.43 -9.48
CA THR A 619 10.52 -10.73 -10.76
C THR A 619 10.90 -11.66 -11.92
N PRO A 620 10.62 -11.29 -13.18
CA PRO A 620 11.06 -12.07 -14.34
C PRO A 620 12.58 -12.33 -14.37
N ASP A 621 13.39 -11.45 -13.79
CA ASP A 621 14.84 -11.65 -13.70
C ASP A 621 15.20 -12.84 -12.78
N ASP A 622 14.31 -13.24 -11.87
CA ASP A 622 14.55 -14.31 -10.88
C ASP A 622 14.31 -15.71 -11.43
N LEU A 623 13.93 -15.84 -12.71
CA LEU A 623 13.60 -17.13 -13.35
C LEU A 623 14.67 -18.21 -13.16
N ASP A 624 15.94 -17.86 -13.29
CA ASP A 624 17.03 -18.84 -13.15
C ASP A 624 17.18 -19.31 -11.69
N ALA A 625 17.01 -18.39 -10.73
CA ALA A 625 17.01 -18.72 -9.31
C ALA A 625 15.80 -19.58 -8.92
N ILE A 626 14.60 -19.24 -9.41
CA ILE A 626 13.38 -19.99 -9.19
C ILE A 626 13.55 -21.42 -9.72
N ARG A 627 13.91 -21.57 -11.01
CA ARG A 627 14.05 -22.87 -11.68
C ARG A 627 15.00 -23.83 -10.97
N ALA A 628 16.12 -23.32 -10.46
CA ALA A 628 17.14 -24.13 -9.81
C ALA A 628 16.79 -24.47 -8.34
N SER A 629 15.87 -23.74 -7.73
CA SER A 629 15.53 -23.88 -6.32
C SER A 629 14.69 -25.11 -6.02
N LYS A 630 14.90 -25.69 -4.84
CA LYS A 630 14.06 -26.79 -4.32
C LYS A 630 12.66 -26.32 -3.95
N ALA A 631 12.54 -25.06 -3.54
CA ALA A 631 11.30 -24.37 -3.27
C ALA A 631 11.50 -22.86 -3.28
N VAL A 632 10.41 -22.11 -3.35
CA VAL A 632 10.40 -20.65 -3.23
C VAL A 632 9.54 -20.24 -2.05
N ILE A 633 10.05 -19.32 -1.23
CA ILE A 633 9.27 -18.67 -0.18
C ILE A 633 9.28 -17.17 -0.44
N THR A 634 8.10 -16.56 -0.54
CA THR A 634 7.98 -15.11 -0.59
C THR A 634 7.32 -14.54 0.66
N THR A 635 7.58 -13.28 0.99
CA THR A 635 6.94 -12.59 2.13
C THR A 635 5.84 -11.63 1.68
N SER A 636 5.72 -11.38 0.38
CA SER A 636 4.61 -10.68 -0.26
C SER A 636 4.06 -11.48 -1.45
N GLY A 637 2.89 -11.03 -1.95
CA GLY A 637 2.17 -11.61 -3.07
C GLY A 637 0.97 -12.49 -2.68
N GLY A 638 0.00 -12.63 -3.60
CA GLY A 638 -1.12 -13.56 -3.48
C GLY A 638 -1.00 -14.79 -4.39
N LEU A 639 -2.10 -15.55 -4.56
CA LEU A 639 -2.19 -16.71 -5.46
C LEU A 639 -1.96 -16.37 -6.95
N LEU A 640 -2.02 -15.08 -7.31
CA LEU A 640 -1.78 -14.53 -8.64
C LEU A 640 -0.45 -13.77 -8.75
N SER A 641 0.40 -13.86 -7.73
CA SER A 641 1.74 -13.25 -7.75
C SER A 641 2.65 -13.91 -8.79
N HIS A 642 3.70 -13.21 -9.20
CA HIS A 642 4.72 -13.77 -10.09
C HIS A 642 5.30 -15.07 -9.52
N ALA A 643 5.55 -15.11 -8.21
CA ALA A 643 6.03 -16.31 -7.53
C ALA A 643 5.03 -17.47 -7.64
N ALA A 644 3.75 -17.23 -7.33
CA ALA A 644 2.73 -18.27 -7.35
C ALA A 644 2.47 -18.81 -8.77
N ILE A 645 2.37 -17.94 -9.77
CA ILE A 645 2.15 -18.33 -11.17
C ILE A 645 3.35 -19.13 -11.68
N THR A 646 4.55 -18.56 -11.59
CA THR A 646 5.79 -19.15 -12.13
C THR A 646 6.09 -20.50 -11.48
N THR A 647 5.95 -20.61 -10.16
CA THR A 647 6.25 -21.87 -9.46
C THR A 647 5.20 -22.96 -9.73
N ARG A 648 3.93 -22.61 -9.99
CA ARG A 648 2.92 -23.56 -10.45
C ARG A 648 3.22 -24.08 -11.84
N GLU A 649 3.53 -23.18 -12.78
CA GLU A 649 3.89 -23.54 -14.15
C GLU A 649 5.11 -24.47 -14.20
N MET A 650 6.05 -24.28 -13.28
CA MET A 650 7.28 -25.09 -13.19
C MET A 650 7.17 -26.31 -12.26
N GLY A 651 6.04 -26.51 -11.56
CA GLY A 651 5.89 -27.59 -10.60
C GLY A 651 6.82 -27.50 -9.37
N ILE A 652 7.27 -26.28 -9.05
CA ILE A 652 8.18 -26.02 -7.93
C ILE A 652 7.34 -25.74 -6.67
N PRO A 653 7.64 -26.40 -5.53
CA PRO A 653 7.00 -26.10 -4.26
C PRO A 653 7.14 -24.62 -3.86
N ALA A 654 6.06 -23.97 -3.44
CA ALA A 654 6.12 -22.57 -3.00
C ALA A 654 5.11 -22.23 -1.92
N ALA A 655 5.52 -21.36 -1.00
CA ALA A 655 4.66 -20.77 0.01
C ALA A 655 4.83 -19.26 0.08
N ILE A 656 3.75 -18.56 0.36
CA ILE A 656 3.76 -17.11 0.56
C ILE A 656 3.43 -16.81 2.01
N LEU A 657 4.31 -16.11 2.69
CA LEU A 657 4.24 -15.86 4.13
C LEU A 657 3.68 -14.47 4.40
N SER A 658 2.37 -14.39 4.66
CA SER A 658 1.68 -13.13 4.97
C SER A 658 1.99 -12.65 6.39
N GLY A 659 2.21 -11.35 6.59
CA GLY A 659 2.50 -10.79 7.93
C GLY A 659 3.95 -11.02 8.41
N VAL A 660 4.86 -11.27 7.46
CA VAL A 660 6.30 -11.32 7.68
C VAL A 660 6.90 -9.94 7.44
N GLU A 661 7.75 -9.49 8.36
CA GLU A 661 8.43 -8.22 8.24
C GLU A 661 9.78 -8.44 7.54
N TRP A 662 9.99 -7.78 6.40
CA TRP A 662 11.27 -7.83 5.70
C TRP A 662 12.17 -6.71 6.20
N LYS A 663 13.28 -7.04 6.86
CA LYS A 663 14.20 -6.05 7.41
C LYS A 663 15.65 -6.47 7.20
N ASP A 664 16.46 -5.53 6.70
CA ASP A 664 17.90 -5.70 6.49
C ASP A 664 18.26 -6.97 5.67
N GLY A 665 17.43 -7.31 4.69
CA GLY A 665 17.65 -8.47 3.81
C GLY A 665 17.24 -9.82 4.42
N ALA A 666 16.49 -9.83 5.51
CA ALA A 666 16.00 -11.05 6.14
C ALA A 666 14.51 -11.00 6.48
N ALA A 667 13.86 -12.16 6.42
CA ALA A 667 12.45 -12.34 6.75
C ALA A 667 12.28 -12.57 8.26
N SER A 668 11.57 -11.67 8.95
CA SER A 668 11.21 -11.80 10.36
C SER A 668 9.77 -12.26 10.52
N LEU A 669 9.61 -13.46 11.08
CA LEU A 669 8.36 -14.20 11.17
C LEU A 669 7.80 -14.11 12.59
N ASN A 670 6.56 -13.61 12.70
CA ASN A 670 5.78 -13.78 13.92
C ASN A 670 5.23 -15.21 13.94
N SER A 671 5.72 -16.06 14.85
CA SER A 671 5.15 -17.39 15.08
C SER A 671 4.19 -17.34 16.26
N PHE A 672 3.33 -18.37 16.36
CA PHE A 672 2.57 -18.62 17.57
C PHE A 672 2.67 -20.10 17.90
N ASP A 673 2.79 -20.39 19.19
CA ASP A 673 2.59 -21.73 19.72
C ASP A 673 1.14 -21.90 20.17
N LEU A 674 0.70 -23.15 20.31
CA LEU A 674 -0.55 -23.44 21.01
C LEU A 674 -0.26 -23.58 22.50
N GLY A 675 -0.94 -22.76 23.29
CA GLY A 675 -0.91 -22.82 24.75
C GLY A 675 -1.53 -24.09 25.32
N ALA A 676 -1.58 -24.14 26.64
CA ALA A 676 -2.18 -25.27 27.37
C ALA A 676 -3.64 -25.48 26.93
N PRO A 677 -4.04 -26.74 26.62
CA PRO A 677 -5.42 -27.02 26.23
C PRO A 677 -6.37 -26.83 27.41
N PHE A 678 -7.59 -26.36 27.12
CA PHE A 678 -8.70 -26.31 28.05
C PHE A 678 -9.99 -26.79 27.37
N ARG A 679 -10.96 -27.27 28.14
CA ARG A 679 -12.25 -27.72 27.60
C ARG A 679 -13.31 -26.64 27.67
N VAL A 680 -14.12 -26.56 26.63
CA VAL A 680 -15.37 -25.77 26.59
C VAL A 680 -16.47 -26.71 26.14
N GLY A 681 -17.32 -27.12 27.10
CA GLY A 681 -18.24 -28.24 26.88
C GLY A 681 -17.49 -29.51 26.43
N ASN A 682 -17.86 -30.03 25.26
CA ASN A 682 -17.23 -31.22 24.67
C ASN A 682 -16.06 -30.91 23.73
N LEU A 683 -15.74 -29.62 23.51
CA LEU A 683 -14.70 -29.19 22.58
C LEU A 683 -13.39 -28.90 23.32
N LEU A 684 -12.28 -29.15 22.64
CA LEU A 684 -10.93 -28.82 23.11
C LEU A 684 -10.48 -27.51 22.49
N ALA A 685 -10.15 -26.52 23.31
CA ALA A 685 -9.64 -25.23 22.88
C ALA A 685 -8.16 -25.09 23.27
N ARG A 686 -7.36 -24.46 22.41
CA ARG A 686 -5.95 -24.13 22.69
C ARG A 686 -5.71 -22.67 22.29
N PRO A 687 -5.40 -21.76 23.23
CA PRO A 687 -5.14 -20.36 22.89
C PRO A 687 -3.82 -20.24 22.14
N ALA A 688 -3.73 -19.31 21.19
CA ALA A 688 -2.44 -18.93 20.64
C ALA A 688 -1.60 -18.27 21.74
N LYS A 689 -0.34 -18.69 21.84
CA LYS A 689 0.69 -18.06 22.64
C LYS A 689 1.66 -17.40 21.67
N PRO A 690 1.72 -16.06 21.61
CA PRO A 690 2.69 -15.37 20.79
C PRO A 690 4.09 -15.86 21.17
N THR A 691 4.85 -16.32 20.18
CA THR A 691 6.28 -16.58 20.35
C THR A 691 7.05 -15.37 19.82
N PRO A 692 8.23 -15.06 20.38
CA PRO A 692 9.06 -13.98 19.87
C PRO A 692 9.23 -14.11 18.36
N ALA A 693 9.11 -12.99 17.65
CA ALA A 693 9.43 -12.94 16.23
C ALA A 693 10.83 -13.53 16.02
N PHE A 694 10.98 -14.38 15.02
CA PHE A 694 12.28 -14.92 14.68
C PHE A 694 12.64 -14.58 13.24
N THR A 695 13.89 -14.20 13.04
CA THR A 695 14.42 -13.94 11.72
C THR A 695 14.89 -15.26 11.13
N LEU A 696 14.41 -15.58 9.93
CA LEU A 696 14.92 -16.68 9.14
C LEU A 696 16.31 -16.30 8.63
N LEU A 697 17.35 -17.04 9.02
CA LEU A 697 18.73 -16.67 8.71
C LEU A 697 19.21 -17.32 7.40
N GLU A 698 20.12 -16.66 6.69
CA GLU A 698 20.82 -17.24 5.53
C GLU A 698 21.42 -18.61 5.91
N ASN A 699 21.23 -19.62 5.05
CA ASN A 699 21.64 -21.01 5.25
C ASN A 699 20.94 -21.77 6.40
N GLU A 700 19.94 -21.20 7.07
CA GLU A 700 19.11 -21.92 8.04
C GLU A 700 18.38 -23.07 7.35
N VAL A 701 18.27 -24.21 8.04
CA VAL A 701 17.54 -25.36 7.51
C VAL A 701 16.05 -25.15 7.79
N VAL A 702 15.25 -25.25 6.75
CA VAL A 702 13.80 -25.09 6.81
C VAL A 702 13.11 -26.32 6.27
N ARG A 703 12.05 -26.73 6.95
CA ARG A 703 11.08 -27.71 6.46
C ARG A 703 9.86 -26.98 5.91
N LEU A 704 9.59 -27.11 4.62
CA LEU A 704 8.39 -26.56 3.98
C LEU A 704 7.43 -27.69 3.63
N ASP A 705 6.19 -27.60 4.12
CA ASP A 705 5.05 -28.36 3.62
C ASP A 705 4.30 -27.51 2.59
N PRO A 706 4.49 -27.77 1.29
CA PRO A 706 3.92 -26.94 0.24
C PRO A 706 2.42 -27.18 0.02
N ALA A 707 1.86 -28.28 0.53
CA ALA A 707 0.42 -28.54 0.42
C ALA A 707 -0.35 -27.66 1.41
N THR A 708 0.22 -27.45 2.60
CA THR A 708 -0.41 -26.64 3.65
C THR A 708 0.17 -25.24 3.75
N GLY A 709 1.30 -24.94 3.11
CA GLY A 709 2.02 -23.67 3.25
C GLY A 709 2.75 -23.52 4.60
N ILE A 710 2.98 -24.62 5.33
CA ILE A 710 3.65 -24.57 6.64
C ILE A 710 5.16 -24.52 6.44
N VAL A 711 5.82 -23.56 7.11
CA VAL A 711 7.26 -23.38 7.12
C VAL A 711 7.76 -23.57 8.55
N GLU A 712 8.59 -24.58 8.79
CA GLU A 712 9.20 -24.86 10.08
C GLU A 712 10.70 -24.58 10.04
N THR A 713 11.21 -23.92 11.07
CA THR A 713 12.64 -23.66 11.23
C THR A 713 13.19 -24.31 12.47
N PHE A 714 14.44 -24.74 12.36
CA PHE A 714 15.17 -25.44 13.39
C PHE A 714 16.26 -24.49 13.88
N PRO A 715 16.15 -23.95 15.12
CA PRO A 715 17.21 -23.12 15.66
C PRO A 715 18.54 -23.89 15.61
N GLN A 716 19.62 -23.19 15.25
CA GLN A 716 20.95 -23.80 15.29
C GLN A 716 21.30 -24.14 16.75
N GLY A 717 21.33 -25.43 17.05
CA GLY A 717 21.67 -26.00 18.36
C GLY A 717 22.12 -27.44 18.20
#